data_AF-A0A0W0SR14-F1
#
_entry.id   AF-A0A0W0SR14-F1
#
_cell.length_a   1.000
_cell.length_b   1.000
_cell.length_c   1.000
_cell.angle_alpha   90.00
_cell.angle_beta   90.00
_cell.angle_gamma   90.00
#
_symmetry.space_group_name_H-M   'P 1'
#
loop_
_entity.id
_entity.type
_entity.pdbx_description
1 polymer ?
#
loop_
_entity_poly.entity_id
_entity_poly.type
_entity_poly.pdbx_seq_one_letter_code
_entity_poly.pdbx_strand_id
1 'polypeptide(L)'
;MGKEKQKILLGLQAIENQIAKLAHLVNLPVELDSALKQKIDDLRALWEKEKDITPHLIHQYSKSLAQLEADIAQQCETFLKSIANTQGLGWSPSLYNESGSPINPQPLERLTLQIQHFKKVVEETNQTLLADLNRLKSGWESKNDKRREAKLGKIAHYMEEISQNPSKLCVTQEMIRPLYSGSGRKAPVIFTTSENYSGVEREISDLAAKYAALREVIQQQQNKFKNLAGLQEGFSIENEVLIELAQLDPLLKKWLQELKRLNRSAFELIKNTHPLLNSFSAEMNIQAQLNEALMQMMNLTKAQERLRTRILERQAILQSNARSPEELKKELNIAKDKAKIALECFLLTFSTFQLGDKEDRDTLFFTKQLTAFIEEIITDLQAKDLSLNTHEIQSFRIRLLQHLGEKAHWFSINAPETQVLDKASIDEFLTELFKSVAPAPTQTTVATNLPFFKDAKKLIDDFLNTNSAESSELLDRKQLIMLRSLANKLTSFQITQIKNYHILKDIQIDQEEKINELFNSLTSKIFYNKNLLQLKLMLFSNEYGSSAEVKEGYEIITQLIELETSLKMEFTKFQQEKEKLKSIESPLDRLSQLTDLQQAVLNKLGQIDKEFMASDGLEQIISRKILALEQTYDIDKYSLLRTLDAEINDTKAILSSCYQPEEVAEILKPYSTKLQELWHTTQQETDLHLVKRVVEKLLMGLKSHKQEARHLLNRFYEQKLTDLMRQRPALGDRLSEINPFIIELNQQNRKVHIAINEVIERYQNIDRADNSQMKAHILFLEEDIRKAQEALDARAQVFEKAKVIETRLKSAAYQKSLYVIETMEKEYRRILDKYIDSALETDPEDGDENEFAQDDQEIKAKLQELRAIPGTVANYARLAEYKDYLNKVDLRLFKLLEMQLKFDEINQMYISSELLGMLTEKEQQAATGIVIINPQETYERLLACADKKYALQQIDMVNQTIHHTKMESLSEGVIPEFIQWIRIYILKPLQTLKHQVGGYLKGEENEKARFFPTPKTPWACKTEELLRETGNEVLPVFAAAAAAA
;
A
#
# COMPACT_ATOMS: atom_id res chain seq x y z
N MET A 1 -4.37 -27.54 25.86
CA MET A 1 -4.76 -28.26 24.64
C MET A 1 -6.29 -28.40 24.42
N GLY A 2 -7.16 -28.18 25.40
CA GLY A 2 -8.63 -28.21 25.17
C GLY A 2 -9.20 -27.04 24.34
N LYS A 3 -8.54 -25.87 24.32
CA LYS A 3 -9.03 -24.67 23.61
C LYS A 3 -9.00 -24.79 22.07
N GLU A 4 -8.03 -25.49 21.51
CA GLU A 4 -7.90 -25.64 20.05
C GLU A 4 -8.88 -26.69 19.50
N LYS A 5 -9.13 -27.76 20.27
CA LYS A 5 -10.21 -28.73 19.99
C LYS A 5 -11.58 -28.03 19.92
N GLN A 6 -11.84 -27.12 20.85
CA GLN A 6 -13.07 -26.34 20.88
C GLN A 6 -13.18 -25.38 19.69
N LYS A 7 -12.06 -24.79 19.25
CA LYS A 7 -12.03 -23.87 18.09
C LYS A 7 -12.39 -24.58 16.77
N ILE A 8 -11.90 -25.79 16.55
CA ILE A 8 -12.21 -26.57 15.33
C ILE A 8 -13.68 -27.03 15.33
N LEU A 9 -14.20 -27.50 16.47
CA LEU A 9 -15.62 -27.88 16.60
C LEU A 9 -16.56 -26.68 16.39
N LEU A 10 -16.21 -25.50 16.91
CA LEU A 10 -16.95 -24.27 16.67
C LEU A 10 -16.95 -23.87 15.19
N GLY A 11 -15.83 -24.08 14.46
CA GLY A 11 -15.76 -23.84 13.02
C GLY A 11 -16.66 -24.77 12.21
N LEU A 12 -16.65 -26.08 12.51
CA LEU A 12 -17.56 -27.04 11.88
C LEU A 12 -19.04 -26.70 12.16
N GLN A 13 -19.36 -26.29 13.39
CA GLN A 13 -20.71 -25.86 13.75
C GLN A 13 -21.12 -24.55 13.04
N ALA A 14 -20.18 -23.63 12.81
CA ALA A 14 -20.43 -22.41 12.06
C ALA A 14 -20.79 -22.73 10.60
N ILE A 15 -20.11 -23.68 9.97
CA ILE A 15 -20.42 -24.17 8.62
C ILE A 15 -21.85 -24.74 8.57
N GLU A 16 -22.21 -25.64 9.49
CA GLU A 16 -23.55 -26.23 9.56
C GLU A 16 -24.65 -25.17 9.70
N ASN A 17 -24.40 -24.15 10.53
CA ASN A 17 -25.33 -23.05 10.71
C ASN A 17 -25.54 -22.23 9.42
N GLN A 18 -24.51 -22.06 8.58
CA GLN A 18 -24.66 -21.35 7.30
C GLN A 18 -25.41 -22.19 6.27
N ILE A 19 -25.18 -23.50 6.22
CA ILE A 19 -25.94 -24.43 5.37
C ILE A 19 -27.42 -24.43 5.79
N ALA A 20 -27.71 -24.46 7.09
CA ALA A 20 -29.07 -24.40 7.60
C ALA A 20 -29.77 -23.08 7.23
N LYS A 21 -29.08 -21.93 7.35
CA LYS A 21 -29.60 -20.63 6.92
C LYS A 21 -29.93 -20.61 5.42
N LEU A 22 -29.08 -21.20 4.60
CA LEU A 22 -29.31 -21.31 3.15
C LEU A 22 -30.53 -22.21 2.85
N ALA A 23 -30.66 -23.34 3.54
CA ALA A 23 -31.79 -24.27 3.41
C ALA A 23 -33.15 -23.62 3.76
N HIS A 24 -33.15 -22.60 4.62
CA HIS A 24 -34.34 -21.81 4.94
C HIS A 24 -34.76 -20.84 3.82
N LEU A 25 -33.85 -20.45 2.92
CA LEU A 25 -34.12 -19.53 1.82
C LEU A 25 -34.51 -20.26 0.53
N VAL A 26 -33.89 -21.41 0.28
CA VAL A 26 -34.04 -22.19 -0.96
C VAL A 26 -33.97 -23.70 -0.65
N ASN A 27 -34.70 -24.51 -1.42
CA ASN A 27 -34.59 -25.96 -1.27
C ASN A 27 -33.24 -26.44 -1.84
N LEU A 28 -32.37 -26.94 -0.96
CA LEU A 28 -31.08 -27.49 -1.37
C LEU A 28 -31.28 -28.82 -2.13
N PRO A 29 -30.53 -29.08 -3.23
CA PRO A 29 -30.49 -30.39 -3.86
C PRO A 29 -30.03 -31.44 -2.85
N VAL A 30 -30.70 -32.60 -2.84
CA VAL A 30 -30.39 -33.70 -1.91
C VAL A 30 -28.93 -34.14 -2.06
N GLU A 31 -28.37 -34.11 -3.27
CA GLU A 31 -26.97 -34.42 -3.54
C GLU A 31 -26.00 -33.41 -2.91
N LEU A 32 -26.37 -32.12 -2.85
CA LEU A 32 -25.54 -31.06 -2.26
C LEU A 32 -25.62 -31.10 -0.73
N ASP A 33 -26.81 -31.25 -0.15
CA ASP A 33 -26.99 -31.33 1.30
C ASP A 33 -26.34 -32.59 1.90
N SER A 34 -26.47 -33.74 1.23
CA SER A 34 -25.85 -35.00 1.68
C SER A 34 -24.33 -35.00 1.54
N ALA A 35 -23.78 -34.48 0.43
CA ALA A 35 -22.33 -34.40 0.23
C ALA A 35 -21.65 -33.45 1.22
N LEU A 36 -22.31 -32.34 1.56
CA LEU A 36 -21.80 -31.37 2.54
C LEU A 36 -21.83 -31.91 3.97
N LYS A 37 -22.94 -32.56 4.38
CA LYS A 37 -23.05 -33.22 5.68
C LYS A 37 -22.04 -34.35 5.84
N GLN A 38 -21.86 -35.19 4.82
CA GLN A 38 -20.87 -36.27 4.84
C GLN A 38 -19.44 -35.74 5.06
N LYS A 39 -19.05 -34.67 4.37
CA LYS A 39 -17.70 -34.06 4.55
C LYS A 39 -17.50 -33.46 5.94
N ILE A 40 -18.54 -32.89 6.54
CA ILE A 40 -18.51 -32.35 7.90
C ILE A 40 -18.40 -33.49 8.92
N ASP A 41 -19.18 -34.56 8.74
CA ASP A 41 -19.19 -35.72 9.63
C ASP A 41 -17.90 -36.55 9.52
N ASP A 42 -17.31 -36.67 8.33
CA ASP A 42 -16.02 -37.34 8.12
C ASP A 42 -14.89 -36.62 8.89
N LEU A 43 -14.83 -35.29 8.81
CA LEU A 43 -13.86 -34.48 9.56
C LEU A 43 -14.12 -34.48 11.07
N ARG A 44 -15.38 -34.50 11.49
CA ARG A 44 -15.79 -34.64 12.90
C ARG A 44 -15.38 -36.01 13.47
N ALA A 45 -15.65 -37.09 12.74
CA ALA A 45 -15.33 -38.46 13.15
C ALA A 45 -13.83 -38.75 13.19
N LEU A 46 -13.04 -38.14 12.30
CA LEU A 46 -11.57 -38.21 12.33
C LEU A 46 -11.01 -37.52 13.58
N TRP A 47 -11.51 -36.33 13.91
CA TRP A 47 -11.05 -35.54 15.06
C TRP A 47 -11.51 -36.08 16.43
N GLU A 48 -12.61 -36.84 16.48
CA GLU A 48 -13.12 -37.47 17.71
C GLU A 48 -12.38 -38.77 18.08
N LYS A 49 -11.73 -39.45 17.12
CA LYS A 49 -10.99 -40.71 17.36
C LYS A 49 -9.57 -40.52 17.92
N GLU A 50 -8.98 -39.35 17.74
CA GLU A 50 -7.60 -39.06 18.13
C GLU A 50 -7.50 -38.72 19.64
N LYS A 51 -6.83 -39.59 20.43
CA LYS A 51 -6.71 -39.42 21.89
C LYS A 51 -5.52 -38.56 22.32
N ASP A 52 -4.46 -38.47 21.51
CA ASP A 52 -3.26 -37.67 21.77
C ASP A 52 -3.08 -36.57 20.72
N ILE A 53 -3.12 -35.32 21.16
CA ILE A 53 -3.09 -34.14 20.27
C ILE A 53 -1.64 -33.66 20.16
N THR A 54 -1.02 -33.83 18.98
CA THR A 54 0.26 -33.18 18.66
C THR A 54 0.06 -31.84 17.95
N PRO A 55 0.98 -30.87 18.08
CA PRO A 55 0.91 -29.59 17.37
C PRO A 55 0.84 -29.74 15.83
N HIS A 56 1.43 -30.80 15.30
CA HIS A 56 1.40 -31.09 13.87
C HIS A 56 -0.01 -31.49 13.39
N LEU A 57 -0.72 -32.31 14.17
CA LEU A 57 -2.13 -32.68 13.91
C LEU A 57 -3.03 -31.43 13.95
N ILE A 58 -2.91 -30.57 14.97
CA ILE A 58 -3.71 -29.33 15.07
C ILE A 58 -3.55 -28.46 13.82
N HIS A 59 -2.31 -28.32 13.33
CA HIS A 59 -2.05 -27.55 12.12
C HIS A 59 -2.69 -28.18 10.87
N GLN A 60 -2.59 -29.50 10.71
CA GLN A 60 -3.22 -30.22 9.60
C GLN A 60 -4.75 -30.06 9.61
N TYR A 61 -5.41 -30.24 10.76
CA TYR A 61 -6.86 -30.10 10.86
C TYR A 61 -7.33 -28.64 10.69
N SER A 62 -6.57 -27.66 11.16
CA SER A 62 -6.88 -26.24 10.90
C SER A 62 -6.84 -25.89 9.41
N LYS A 63 -5.91 -26.50 8.66
CA LYS A 63 -5.81 -26.36 7.21
C LYS A 63 -6.95 -27.06 6.48
N SER A 64 -7.33 -28.26 6.91
CA SER A 64 -8.49 -28.98 6.37
C SER A 64 -9.81 -28.27 6.63
N LEU A 65 -9.97 -27.64 7.80
CA LEU A 65 -11.14 -26.81 8.12
C LEU A 65 -11.20 -25.58 7.22
N ALA A 66 -10.10 -24.84 7.06
CA ALA A 66 -10.06 -23.67 6.17
C ALA A 66 -10.35 -24.03 4.70
N GLN A 67 -9.86 -25.19 4.22
CA GLN A 67 -10.19 -25.69 2.89
C GLN A 67 -11.68 -26.02 2.77
N LEU A 68 -12.27 -26.66 3.79
CA LEU A 68 -13.71 -26.96 3.81
C LEU A 68 -14.55 -25.67 3.80
N GLU A 69 -14.17 -24.66 4.57
CA GLU A 69 -14.85 -23.35 4.58
C GLU A 69 -14.84 -22.69 3.19
N ALA A 70 -13.69 -22.73 2.50
CA ALA A 70 -13.54 -22.19 1.16
C ALA A 70 -14.38 -22.95 0.12
N ASP A 71 -14.30 -24.28 0.13
CA ASP A 71 -15.06 -25.15 -0.77
C ASP A 71 -16.58 -24.93 -0.61
N ILE A 72 -17.06 -24.82 0.63
CA ILE A 72 -18.48 -24.63 0.94
C ILE A 72 -18.95 -23.24 0.51
N ALA A 73 -18.18 -22.19 0.81
CA ALA A 73 -18.50 -20.85 0.36
C ALA A 73 -18.63 -20.78 -1.17
N GLN A 74 -17.69 -21.38 -1.89
CA GLN A 74 -17.70 -21.40 -3.35
C GLN A 74 -18.86 -22.22 -3.94
N GLN A 75 -19.15 -23.40 -3.37
CA GLN A 75 -20.26 -24.23 -3.82
C GLN A 75 -21.61 -23.55 -3.59
N CYS A 76 -21.80 -22.95 -2.42
CA CYS A 76 -23.01 -22.19 -2.10
C CYS A 76 -23.15 -20.94 -2.98
N GLU A 77 -22.08 -20.19 -3.26
CA GLU A 77 -22.12 -19.04 -4.18
C GLU A 77 -22.52 -19.49 -5.59
N THR A 78 -21.93 -20.59 -6.08
CA THR A 78 -22.24 -21.14 -7.41
C THR A 78 -23.70 -21.59 -7.49
N PHE A 79 -24.20 -22.21 -6.44
CA PHE A 79 -25.60 -22.62 -6.33
C PHE A 79 -26.55 -21.41 -6.33
N LEU A 80 -26.25 -20.36 -5.55
CA LEU A 80 -27.04 -19.12 -5.52
C LEU A 80 -27.06 -18.42 -6.89
N LYS A 81 -25.91 -18.35 -7.59
CA LYS A 81 -25.83 -17.84 -8.98
C LYS A 81 -26.73 -18.64 -9.92
N SER A 82 -26.69 -19.97 -9.80
CA SER A 82 -27.52 -20.86 -10.61
C SER A 82 -29.00 -20.59 -10.39
N ILE A 83 -29.43 -20.44 -9.14
CA ILE A 83 -30.84 -20.11 -8.82
C ILE A 83 -31.20 -18.72 -9.37
N ALA A 84 -30.37 -17.71 -9.13
CA ALA A 84 -30.62 -16.36 -9.61
C ALA A 84 -30.81 -16.32 -11.13
N ASN A 85 -29.93 -16.99 -11.88
CA ASN A 85 -30.01 -17.07 -13.33
C ASN A 85 -31.23 -17.87 -13.82
N THR A 86 -31.52 -19.00 -13.19
CA THR A 86 -32.65 -19.87 -13.60
C THR A 86 -33.99 -19.19 -13.33
N GLN A 87 -34.09 -18.44 -12.23
CA GLN A 87 -35.33 -17.79 -11.79
C GLN A 87 -35.43 -16.31 -12.20
N GLY A 88 -34.44 -15.78 -12.94
CA GLY A 88 -34.41 -14.39 -13.39
C GLY A 88 -34.31 -13.37 -12.25
N LEU A 89 -33.74 -13.74 -11.11
CA LEU A 89 -33.52 -12.82 -9.99
C LEU A 89 -32.39 -11.85 -10.37
N GLY A 90 -32.59 -10.55 -10.18
CA GLY A 90 -31.58 -9.51 -10.39
C GLY A 90 -30.45 -9.53 -9.35
N TRP A 91 -30.02 -10.71 -8.92
CA TRP A 91 -28.97 -10.89 -7.92
C TRP A 91 -27.63 -11.09 -8.62
N SER A 92 -26.68 -10.19 -8.37
CA SER A 92 -25.28 -10.36 -8.70
C SER A 92 -24.44 -10.46 -7.41
N PRO A 93 -23.44 -11.35 -7.35
CA PRO A 93 -22.55 -11.46 -6.20
C PRO A 93 -21.44 -10.39 -6.15
N SER A 94 -21.43 -9.44 -7.10
CA SER A 94 -20.27 -8.59 -7.39
C SER A 94 -20.09 -7.35 -6.50
N LEU A 95 -20.86 -7.16 -5.43
CA LEU A 95 -20.69 -5.99 -4.55
C LEU A 95 -19.45 -6.06 -3.62
N TYR A 96 -18.67 -7.15 -3.62
CA TYR A 96 -17.54 -7.30 -2.69
C TYR A 96 -16.24 -7.83 -3.34
N ASN A 97 -16.16 -7.87 -4.67
CA ASN A 97 -14.92 -8.27 -5.37
C ASN A 97 -14.18 -7.07 -6.02
N GLU A 98 -14.69 -5.84 -5.93
CA GLU A 98 -14.11 -4.66 -6.62
C GLU A 98 -13.59 -3.54 -5.69
N SER A 99 -13.57 -3.74 -4.37
CA SER A 99 -12.84 -2.86 -3.46
C SER A 99 -11.49 -3.48 -3.11
N GLY A 100 -10.40 -2.82 -3.52
CA GLY A 100 -9.02 -3.19 -3.22
C GLY A 100 -8.65 -3.03 -1.73
N SER A 101 -9.37 -3.71 -0.84
CA SER A 101 -9.04 -3.79 0.59
C SER A 101 -8.18 -5.03 0.85
N PRO A 102 -7.09 -4.95 1.65
CA PRO A 102 -6.15 -6.05 1.86
C PRO A 102 -6.67 -7.16 2.80
N ILE A 103 -7.96 -7.17 3.14
CA ILE A 103 -8.58 -8.21 3.95
C ILE A 103 -9.51 -9.00 3.04
N ASN A 104 -9.02 -10.11 2.51
CA ASN A 104 -9.87 -11.13 1.91
C ASN A 104 -10.79 -11.64 3.04
N PRO A 105 -12.11 -11.32 3.06
CA PRO A 105 -12.97 -11.78 4.14
C PRO A 105 -12.91 -13.30 4.23
N GLN A 106 -12.90 -13.86 5.44
CA GLN A 106 -12.88 -15.32 5.58
C GLN A 106 -14.05 -15.92 4.79
N PRO A 107 -13.87 -17.09 4.13
CA PRO A 107 -14.86 -17.62 3.19
C PRO A 107 -16.29 -17.70 3.74
N LEU A 108 -16.41 -18.00 5.05
CA LEU A 108 -17.71 -18.10 5.72
C LEU A 108 -18.40 -16.75 5.99
N GLU A 109 -17.63 -15.69 6.24
CA GLU A 109 -18.16 -14.33 6.42
C GLU A 109 -18.71 -13.79 5.11
N ARG A 110 -17.95 -13.99 4.02
CA ARG A 110 -18.40 -13.69 2.65
C ARG A 110 -19.70 -14.42 2.31
N LEU A 111 -19.76 -15.73 2.59
CA LEU A 111 -20.98 -16.52 2.37
C LEU A 111 -22.17 -15.97 3.20
N THR A 112 -21.93 -15.58 4.45
CA THR A 112 -22.99 -15.03 5.33
C THR A 112 -23.60 -13.76 4.74
N LEU A 113 -22.76 -12.83 4.28
CA LEU A 113 -23.22 -11.58 3.64
C LEU A 113 -23.97 -11.86 2.34
N GLN A 114 -23.47 -12.80 1.52
CA GLN A 114 -24.14 -13.21 0.28
C GLN A 114 -25.52 -13.82 0.54
N ILE A 115 -25.65 -14.68 1.56
CA ILE A 115 -26.93 -15.27 1.99
C ILE A 115 -27.92 -14.18 2.44
N GLN A 116 -27.46 -13.17 3.18
CA GLN A 116 -28.31 -12.05 3.62
C GLN A 116 -28.79 -11.18 2.44
N HIS A 117 -27.90 -10.87 1.50
CA HIS A 117 -28.27 -10.12 0.30
C HIS A 117 -29.26 -10.92 -0.56
N PHE A 118 -28.99 -12.21 -0.75
CA PHE A 118 -29.87 -13.11 -1.50
C PHE A 118 -31.26 -13.21 -0.86
N LYS A 119 -31.34 -13.28 0.48
CA LYS A 119 -32.61 -13.25 1.23
C LYS A 119 -33.43 -12.00 0.89
N LYS A 120 -32.80 -10.82 0.86
CA LYS A 120 -33.48 -9.56 0.53
C LYS A 120 -34.05 -9.57 -0.88
N VAL A 121 -33.27 -10.05 -1.86
CA VAL A 121 -33.73 -10.19 -3.25
C VAL A 121 -34.90 -11.18 -3.36
N VAL A 122 -34.87 -12.28 -2.61
CA VAL A 122 -35.99 -13.24 -2.54
C VAL A 122 -37.25 -12.58 -1.98
N GLU A 123 -37.14 -11.79 -0.92
CA GLU A 123 -38.28 -11.07 -0.32
C GLU A 123 -38.89 -10.05 -1.29
N GLU A 124 -38.06 -9.26 -1.98
CA GLU A 124 -38.49 -8.30 -3.00
C GLU A 124 -39.16 -9.00 -4.21
N THR A 125 -38.59 -10.14 -4.62
CA THR A 125 -39.17 -10.95 -5.69
C THR A 125 -40.52 -11.53 -5.28
N ASN A 126 -40.63 -12.07 -4.06
CA ASN A 126 -41.88 -12.61 -3.53
C ASN A 126 -42.98 -11.54 -3.42
N GLN A 127 -42.64 -10.31 -3.04
CA GLN A 127 -43.58 -9.18 -3.06
C GLN A 127 -44.06 -8.87 -4.49
N THR A 128 -43.16 -8.92 -5.47
CA THR A 128 -43.49 -8.71 -6.88
C THR A 128 -44.40 -9.82 -7.42
N LEU A 129 -44.09 -11.09 -7.07
CA LEU A 129 -44.92 -12.24 -7.44
C LEU A 129 -46.30 -12.19 -6.78
N LEU A 130 -46.41 -11.74 -5.53
CA LEU A 130 -47.69 -11.51 -4.86
C LEU A 130 -48.51 -10.42 -5.55
N ALA A 131 -47.88 -9.33 -6.00
CA ALA A 131 -48.56 -8.29 -6.77
C ALA A 131 -49.08 -8.83 -8.11
N ASP A 132 -48.27 -9.64 -8.81
CA ASP A 132 -48.65 -10.29 -10.06
C ASP A 132 -49.76 -11.33 -9.87
N LEU A 133 -49.71 -12.13 -8.81
CA LEU A 133 -50.77 -13.09 -8.45
C LEU A 133 -52.08 -12.40 -8.09
N ASN A 134 -52.03 -11.29 -7.33
CA ASN A 134 -53.21 -10.46 -7.05
C ASN A 134 -53.83 -9.91 -8.34
N ARG A 135 -52.99 -9.45 -9.27
CA ARG A 135 -53.44 -8.97 -10.59
C ARG A 135 -54.06 -10.09 -11.42
N LEU A 136 -53.45 -11.28 -11.42
CA LEU A 136 -53.99 -12.46 -12.09
C LEU A 136 -55.30 -12.91 -11.45
N LYS A 137 -55.42 -12.85 -10.12
CA LYS A 137 -56.64 -13.15 -9.37
C LYS A 137 -57.79 -12.27 -9.86
N SER A 138 -57.63 -10.94 -9.87
CA SER A 138 -58.64 -10.01 -10.38
C SER A 138 -58.96 -10.23 -11.87
N GLY A 139 -57.94 -10.58 -12.67
CA GLY A 139 -58.10 -10.89 -14.10
C GLY A 139 -58.85 -12.19 -14.40
N TRP A 140 -58.75 -13.20 -13.53
CA TRP A 140 -59.51 -14.45 -13.64
C TRP A 140 -60.88 -14.37 -12.94
N GLU A 141 -61.03 -13.57 -11.88
CA GLU A 141 -62.31 -13.29 -11.22
C GLU A 141 -63.31 -12.63 -12.18
N SER A 142 -62.85 -11.83 -13.13
CA SER A 142 -63.66 -11.13 -14.14
C SER A 142 -63.95 -11.94 -15.41
N LYS A 143 -63.34 -13.12 -15.60
CA LYS A 143 -63.51 -13.95 -16.81
C LYS A 143 -64.50 -15.08 -16.61
N ASN A 144 -65.30 -15.38 -17.64
CA ASN A 144 -66.23 -16.50 -17.66
C ASN A 144 -65.61 -17.70 -18.42
N ASP A 145 -64.66 -18.40 -17.80
CA ASP A 145 -63.88 -19.52 -18.38
C ASP A 145 -64.05 -20.80 -17.54
N LYS A 146 -64.16 -21.97 -18.19
CA LYS A 146 -64.30 -23.27 -17.50
C LYS A 146 -63.10 -23.64 -16.61
N ARG A 147 -61.93 -23.04 -16.86
CA ARG A 147 -60.70 -23.25 -16.07
C ARG A 147 -60.58 -22.27 -14.90
N ARG A 148 -61.51 -21.31 -14.75
CA ARG A 148 -61.46 -20.22 -13.77
C ARG A 148 -61.25 -20.71 -12.34
N GLU A 149 -62.08 -21.64 -11.86
CA GLU A 149 -61.98 -22.15 -10.48
C GLU A 149 -60.66 -22.86 -10.23
N ALA A 150 -60.20 -23.70 -11.18
CA ALA A 150 -58.91 -24.38 -11.08
C ALA A 150 -57.72 -23.40 -11.09
N LYS A 151 -57.81 -22.30 -11.84
CA LYS A 151 -56.75 -21.26 -11.89
C LYS A 151 -56.77 -20.37 -10.65
N LEU A 152 -57.94 -19.95 -10.18
CA LEU A 152 -58.09 -19.18 -8.93
C LEU A 152 -57.65 -20.00 -7.71
N GLY A 153 -57.96 -21.30 -7.68
CA GLY A 153 -57.46 -22.21 -6.64
C GLY A 153 -55.92 -22.30 -6.62
N LYS A 154 -55.29 -22.42 -7.80
CA LYS A 154 -53.82 -22.39 -7.89
C LYS A 154 -53.22 -21.03 -7.51
N ILE A 155 -53.85 -19.92 -7.90
CA ILE A 155 -53.42 -18.57 -7.51
C ILE A 155 -53.51 -18.38 -5.99
N ALA A 156 -54.63 -18.78 -5.37
CA ALA A 156 -54.80 -18.70 -3.93
C ALA A 156 -53.77 -19.55 -3.19
N HIS A 157 -53.52 -20.77 -3.66
CA HIS A 157 -52.50 -21.66 -3.11
C HIS A 157 -51.09 -21.05 -3.18
N TYR A 158 -50.68 -20.50 -4.33
CA TYR A 158 -49.38 -19.83 -4.45
C TYR A 158 -49.27 -18.56 -3.61
N MET A 159 -50.34 -17.77 -3.50
CA MET A 159 -50.37 -16.60 -2.62
C MET A 159 -50.23 -17.00 -1.15
N GLU A 160 -50.88 -18.10 -0.74
CA GLU A 160 -50.78 -18.65 0.61
C GLU A 160 -49.36 -19.17 0.89
N GLU A 161 -48.76 -19.92 -0.04
CA GLU A 161 -47.38 -20.43 0.11
C GLU A 161 -46.36 -19.29 0.29
N ILE A 162 -46.45 -18.22 -0.51
CA ILE A 162 -45.56 -17.06 -0.39
C ILE A 162 -45.83 -16.29 0.91
N SER A 163 -47.10 -16.12 1.30
CA SER A 163 -47.46 -15.37 2.52
C SER A 163 -47.03 -16.08 3.79
N GLN A 164 -47.06 -17.43 3.80
CA GLN A 164 -46.58 -18.23 4.92
C GLN A 164 -45.04 -18.27 5.00
N ASN A 165 -44.34 -18.06 3.88
CA ASN A 165 -42.87 -18.12 3.82
C ASN A 165 -42.26 -16.96 3.00
N PRO A 166 -42.37 -15.70 3.47
CA PRO A 166 -42.00 -14.52 2.68
C PRO A 166 -40.52 -14.44 2.31
N SER A 167 -39.64 -15.03 3.13
CA SER A 167 -38.19 -15.07 2.91
C SER A 167 -37.71 -16.31 2.13
N LYS A 168 -38.62 -17.21 1.72
CA LYS A 168 -38.28 -18.44 1.00
C LYS A 168 -38.78 -18.36 -0.44
N LEU A 169 -37.94 -18.71 -1.40
CA LEU A 169 -38.34 -18.78 -2.81
C LEU A 169 -39.12 -20.08 -3.06
N CYS A 170 -40.39 -20.09 -2.66
CA CYS A 170 -41.29 -21.25 -2.74
C CYS A 170 -42.08 -21.31 -4.06
N VAL A 171 -42.39 -20.17 -4.65
CA VAL A 171 -43.11 -20.04 -5.92
C VAL A 171 -42.26 -19.25 -6.90
N THR A 172 -42.13 -19.75 -8.13
CA THR A 172 -41.30 -19.10 -9.15
C THR A 172 -42.13 -18.57 -10.31
N GLN A 173 -41.53 -17.66 -11.10
CA GLN A 173 -42.22 -17.08 -12.25
C GLN A 173 -42.55 -18.13 -13.32
N GLU A 174 -41.77 -19.21 -13.42
CA GLU A 174 -42.10 -20.37 -14.26
C GLU A 174 -43.34 -21.13 -13.78
N MET A 175 -43.57 -21.25 -12.47
CA MET A 175 -44.77 -21.90 -11.90
C MET A 175 -46.04 -21.07 -12.12
N ILE A 176 -45.89 -19.74 -12.20
CA ILE A 176 -46.97 -18.79 -12.49
C ILE A 176 -47.22 -18.65 -14.00
N ARG A 177 -46.22 -18.87 -14.85
CA ARG A 177 -46.31 -18.74 -16.32
C ARG A 177 -47.51 -19.46 -16.96
N PRO A 178 -47.88 -20.70 -16.56
CA PRO A 178 -49.08 -21.38 -17.08
C PRO A 178 -50.40 -20.71 -16.68
N LEU A 179 -50.41 -19.81 -15.70
CA LEU A 179 -51.61 -19.07 -15.28
C LEU A 179 -51.95 -17.90 -16.22
N TYR A 180 -51.02 -17.53 -17.11
CA TYR A 180 -51.25 -16.50 -18.13
C TYR A 180 -51.94 -17.04 -19.39
N SER A 181 -51.88 -18.36 -19.67
CA SER A 181 -52.53 -18.94 -20.85
C SER A 181 -54.07 -18.94 -20.70
N GLY A 182 -54.71 -17.99 -21.40
CA GLY A 182 -56.14 -17.68 -21.29
C GLY A 182 -56.44 -16.25 -20.81
N SER A 183 -55.45 -15.53 -20.25
CA SER A 183 -55.62 -14.16 -19.76
C SER A 183 -55.62 -13.10 -20.88
N GLY A 184 -55.20 -13.45 -22.10
CA GLY A 184 -55.10 -12.54 -23.25
C GLY A 184 -53.82 -11.70 -23.26
N ARG A 185 -52.91 -11.88 -22.28
CA ARG A 185 -51.62 -11.18 -22.20
C ARG A 185 -50.48 -12.18 -22.39
N LYS A 186 -49.56 -11.88 -23.33
CA LYS A 186 -48.30 -12.63 -23.47
C LYS A 186 -47.42 -12.40 -22.23
N ALA A 187 -46.67 -13.41 -21.82
CA ALA A 187 -45.71 -13.33 -20.72
C ALA A 187 -44.69 -12.20 -20.96
N PRO A 188 -44.20 -11.51 -19.90
CA PRO A 188 -43.16 -10.51 -20.06
C PRO A 188 -41.87 -11.18 -20.60
N VAL A 189 -41.38 -10.68 -21.73
CA VAL A 189 -40.05 -11.00 -22.27
C VAL A 189 -39.08 -9.98 -21.68
N ILE A 190 -37.95 -10.46 -21.18
CA ILE A 190 -36.84 -9.66 -20.67
C ILE A 190 -36.35 -8.74 -21.80
N PHE A 191 -36.45 -7.42 -21.61
CA PHE A 191 -35.85 -6.45 -22.50
C PHE A 191 -34.35 -6.35 -22.20
N THR A 192 -33.54 -6.88 -23.11
CA THR A 192 -32.17 -6.41 -23.33
C THR A 192 -32.22 -5.01 -23.93
N THR A 193 -31.46 -4.10 -23.34
CA THR A 193 -31.27 -2.71 -23.79
C THR A 193 -30.74 -2.64 -25.23
N SER A 194 -31.41 -1.88 -26.10
CA SER A 194 -30.74 -1.18 -27.20
C SER A 194 -31.51 0.08 -27.60
N GLU A 195 -30.74 1.13 -27.86
CA GLU A 195 -31.14 2.50 -28.12
C GLU A 195 -31.84 2.72 -29.47
N ASN A 196 -32.43 3.92 -29.58
CA ASN A 196 -32.83 4.67 -30.77
C ASN A 196 -34.19 4.35 -31.41
N TYR A 197 -35.22 5.12 -31.03
CA TYR A 197 -36.30 5.52 -31.95
C TYR A 197 -36.74 6.98 -31.73
N SER A 198 -37.06 7.63 -32.84
CA SER A 198 -37.25 9.06 -33.09
C SER A 198 -38.40 9.74 -32.34
N GLY A 199 -38.19 11.02 -32.01
CA GLY A 199 -39.02 11.84 -31.11
C GLY A 199 -40.47 12.16 -31.52
N VAL A 200 -40.97 11.71 -32.67
CA VAL A 200 -42.32 12.10 -33.16
C VAL A 200 -43.41 11.07 -32.81
N GLU A 201 -43.10 9.77 -32.77
CA GLU A 201 -44.09 8.73 -32.39
C GLU A 201 -44.35 8.69 -30.88
N ARG A 202 -43.37 9.14 -30.07
CA ARG A 202 -43.51 9.26 -28.62
C ARG A 202 -44.58 10.27 -28.24
N GLU A 203 -44.64 11.41 -28.93
CA GLU A 203 -45.61 12.48 -28.63
C GLU A 203 -47.05 12.08 -28.98
N ILE A 204 -47.27 11.35 -30.08
CA ILE A 204 -48.61 10.92 -30.50
C ILE A 204 -49.13 9.78 -29.60
N SER A 205 -48.28 8.83 -29.23
CA SER A 205 -48.63 7.77 -28.26
C SER A 205 -48.86 8.35 -26.86
N ASP A 206 -48.07 9.34 -26.44
CA ASP A 206 -48.28 10.05 -25.19
C ASP A 206 -49.59 10.86 -25.20
N LEU A 207 -49.94 11.53 -26.30
CA LEU A 207 -51.19 12.29 -26.39
C LEU A 207 -52.42 11.37 -26.33
N ALA A 208 -52.38 10.23 -27.04
CA ALA A 208 -53.47 9.25 -27.04
C ALA A 208 -53.64 8.59 -25.67
N ALA A 209 -52.53 8.25 -25.00
CA ALA A 209 -52.54 7.75 -23.63
C ALA A 209 -53.04 8.80 -22.63
N LYS A 210 -52.63 10.07 -22.78
CA LYS A 210 -53.10 11.20 -21.95
C LYS A 210 -54.59 11.46 -22.14
N TYR A 211 -55.12 11.36 -23.37
CA TYR A 211 -56.54 11.57 -23.65
C TYR A 211 -57.41 10.42 -23.11
N ALA A 212 -56.95 9.17 -23.26
CA ALA A 212 -57.61 7.99 -22.68
C ALA A 212 -57.60 8.04 -21.13
N ALA A 213 -56.47 8.41 -20.54
CA ALA A 213 -56.34 8.60 -19.10
C ALA A 213 -57.23 9.75 -18.59
N LEU A 214 -57.28 10.88 -19.31
CA LEU A 214 -58.14 12.01 -18.96
C LEU A 214 -59.63 11.61 -18.97
N ARG A 215 -60.05 10.84 -19.98
CA ARG A 215 -61.42 10.34 -20.07
C ARG A 215 -61.76 9.37 -18.93
N GLU A 216 -60.84 8.47 -18.60
CA GLU A 216 -61.00 7.55 -17.48
C GLU A 216 -61.09 8.31 -16.14
N VAL A 217 -60.25 9.32 -15.94
CA VAL A 217 -60.27 10.17 -14.75
C VAL A 217 -61.58 10.94 -14.62
N ILE A 218 -62.07 11.56 -15.70
CA ILE A 218 -63.37 12.26 -15.70
C ILE A 218 -64.49 11.27 -15.38
N GLN A 219 -64.49 10.06 -15.95
CA GLN A 219 -65.50 9.04 -15.67
C GLN A 219 -65.46 8.57 -14.21
N GLN A 220 -64.27 8.35 -13.66
CA GLN A 220 -64.09 8.00 -12.25
C GLN A 220 -64.57 9.13 -11.32
N GLN A 221 -64.27 10.38 -11.65
CA GLN A 221 -64.73 11.55 -10.91
C GLN A 221 -66.27 11.69 -10.99
N GLN A 222 -66.89 11.47 -12.17
CA GLN A 222 -68.34 11.52 -12.34
C GLN A 222 -69.03 10.45 -11.49
N ASN A 223 -68.49 9.22 -11.49
CA ASN A 223 -69.02 8.12 -10.67
C ASN A 223 -68.85 8.40 -9.17
N LYS A 224 -67.70 8.92 -8.75
CA LYS A 224 -67.47 9.33 -7.35
C LYS A 224 -68.45 10.42 -6.92
N PHE A 225 -68.68 11.42 -7.75
CA PHE A 225 -69.65 12.48 -7.45
C PHE A 225 -71.09 11.92 -7.38
N LYS A 226 -71.49 11.04 -8.30
CA LYS A 226 -72.80 10.37 -8.27
C LYS A 226 -73.00 9.54 -6.99
N ASN A 227 -71.97 8.83 -6.55
CA ASN A 227 -72.00 8.08 -5.29
C ASN A 227 -72.17 9.03 -4.08
N LEU A 228 -71.43 10.14 -4.03
CA LEU A 228 -71.57 11.14 -2.97
C LEU A 228 -72.94 11.84 -3.00
N ALA A 229 -73.49 12.06 -4.19
CA ALA A 229 -74.84 12.59 -4.35
C ALA A 229 -75.92 11.61 -3.87
N GLY A 230 -75.74 10.30 -4.10
CA GLY A 230 -76.63 9.26 -3.60
C GLY A 230 -76.68 9.16 -2.07
N LEU A 231 -75.62 9.58 -1.36
CA LEU A 231 -75.60 9.61 0.10
C LEU A 231 -76.50 10.72 0.70
N GLN A 232 -76.97 11.67 -0.12
CA GLN A 232 -77.68 12.84 0.40
C GLN A 232 -79.05 12.54 1.02
N GLU A 233 -79.71 11.46 0.60
CA GLU A 233 -80.96 10.99 1.22
C GLU A 233 -80.75 10.56 2.69
N GLY A 234 -79.55 10.09 3.04
CA GLY A 234 -79.21 9.63 4.39
C GLY A 234 -78.98 10.72 5.44
N PHE A 235 -78.87 11.99 5.03
CA PHE A 235 -78.69 13.14 5.95
C PHE A 235 -80.00 13.77 6.43
N SER A 236 -81.15 13.24 6.00
CA SER A 236 -82.45 13.60 6.56
C SER A 236 -82.71 12.81 7.83
N ILE A 237 -82.61 13.46 9.00
CA ILE A 237 -82.72 12.83 10.32
C ILE A 237 -83.91 13.36 11.15
N GLU A 238 -84.78 14.18 10.57
CA GLU A 238 -85.92 14.77 11.27
C GLU A 238 -86.95 13.70 11.63
N ASN A 239 -87.07 13.41 12.93
CA ASN A 239 -88.18 12.66 13.51
C ASN A 239 -88.87 13.51 14.59
N GLU A 240 -90.11 13.14 14.97
CA GLU A 240 -90.91 13.92 15.93
C GLU A 240 -90.17 14.17 17.25
N VAL A 241 -89.48 13.14 17.77
CA VAL A 241 -88.69 13.22 19.02
C VAL A 241 -87.55 14.24 18.94
N LEU A 242 -86.82 14.29 17.83
CA LEU A 242 -85.69 15.20 17.64
C LEU A 242 -86.17 16.65 17.46
N ILE A 243 -87.32 16.85 16.82
CA ILE A 243 -87.95 18.17 16.66
C ILE A 243 -88.40 18.70 18.02
N GLU A 244 -89.02 17.86 18.85
CA GLU A 244 -89.41 18.20 20.22
C GLU A 244 -88.20 18.54 21.10
N LEU A 245 -87.15 17.72 21.07
CA LEU A 245 -85.90 17.98 21.80
C LEU A 245 -85.24 19.29 21.35
N ALA A 246 -85.29 19.61 20.06
CA ALA A 246 -84.74 20.84 19.51
C ALA A 246 -85.53 22.10 19.87
N GLN A 247 -86.78 21.97 20.31
CA GLN A 247 -87.51 23.10 20.90
C GLN A 247 -86.99 23.43 22.30
N LEU A 248 -86.40 22.45 22.99
CA LEU A 248 -85.94 22.54 24.38
C LEU A 248 -84.41 22.72 24.50
N ASP A 249 -83.61 22.30 23.50
CA ASP A 249 -82.15 22.50 23.45
C ASP A 249 -81.75 23.49 22.32
N PRO A 250 -81.31 24.72 22.66
CA PRO A 250 -80.94 25.75 21.68
C PRO A 250 -79.81 25.35 20.73
N LEU A 251 -78.87 24.52 21.19
CA LEU A 251 -77.75 24.04 20.38
C LEU A 251 -78.21 23.05 19.32
N LEU A 252 -79.04 22.08 19.69
CA LEU A 252 -79.66 21.12 18.78
C LEU A 252 -80.52 21.83 17.74
N LYS A 253 -81.27 22.88 18.13
CA LYS A 253 -82.03 23.73 17.21
C LYS A 253 -81.13 24.36 16.14
N LYS A 254 -80.02 24.97 16.57
CA LYS A 254 -79.05 25.62 15.67
C LYS A 254 -78.38 24.61 14.75
N TRP A 255 -78.01 23.44 15.28
CA TRP A 255 -77.38 22.36 14.51
C TRP A 255 -78.33 21.76 13.48
N LEU A 256 -79.61 21.58 13.80
CA LEU A 256 -80.62 21.13 12.83
C LEU A 256 -80.86 22.16 11.74
N GLN A 257 -80.92 23.45 12.08
CA GLN A 257 -81.02 24.52 11.08
C GLN A 257 -79.79 24.57 10.15
N GLU A 258 -78.60 24.35 10.70
CA GLU A 258 -77.36 24.32 9.93
C GLU A 258 -77.28 23.06 9.06
N LEU A 259 -77.72 21.90 9.55
CA LEU A 259 -77.82 20.69 8.73
C LEU A 259 -78.82 20.87 7.59
N LYS A 260 -79.98 21.52 7.84
CA LYS A 260 -80.93 21.92 6.79
C LYS A 260 -80.29 22.82 5.74
N ARG A 261 -79.47 23.79 6.17
CA ARG A 261 -78.75 24.69 5.27
C ARG A 261 -77.73 23.91 4.42
N LEU A 262 -76.92 23.05 5.03
CA LEU A 262 -75.94 22.21 4.33
C LEU A 262 -76.61 21.25 3.34
N ASN A 263 -77.73 20.63 3.72
CA ASN A 263 -78.51 19.78 2.84
C ASN A 263 -78.99 20.57 1.61
N ARG A 264 -79.53 21.80 1.79
CA ARG A 264 -79.91 22.67 0.66
C ARG A 264 -78.72 23.00 -0.24
N SER A 265 -77.57 23.36 0.32
CA SER A 265 -76.36 23.64 -0.46
C SER A 265 -75.86 22.42 -1.24
N ALA A 266 -75.95 21.21 -0.67
CA ALA A 266 -75.62 19.97 -1.37
C ALA A 266 -76.59 19.68 -2.51
N PHE A 267 -77.91 19.89 -2.31
CA PHE A 267 -78.91 19.77 -3.37
C PHE A 267 -78.69 20.76 -4.52
N GLU A 268 -78.35 22.01 -4.20
CA GLU A 268 -78.00 23.03 -5.21
C GLU A 268 -76.73 22.64 -5.98
N LEU A 269 -75.70 22.15 -5.30
CA LEU A 269 -74.46 21.69 -5.94
C LEU A 269 -74.71 20.49 -6.86
N ILE A 270 -75.52 19.52 -6.45
CA ILE A 270 -75.92 18.39 -7.30
C ILE A 270 -76.64 18.87 -8.54
N LYS A 271 -77.59 19.81 -8.38
CA LYS A 271 -78.36 20.38 -9.49
C LYS A 271 -77.46 21.11 -10.49
N ASN A 272 -76.51 21.91 -9.99
CA ASN A 272 -75.57 22.68 -10.81
C ASN A 272 -74.54 21.79 -11.52
N THR A 273 -74.17 20.66 -10.92
CA THR A 273 -73.18 19.72 -11.47
C THR A 273 -73.82 18.70 -12.43
N HIS A 274 -75.15 18.57 -12.43
CA HIS A 274 -75.88 17.62 -13.27
C HIS A 274 -75.53 17.67 -14.78
N PRO A 275 -75.35 18.86 -15.42
CA PRO A 275 -74.92 18.95 -16.81
C PRO A 275 -73.52 18.35 -17.04
N LEU A 276 -72.60 18.50 -16.09
CA LEU A 276 -71.22 18.00 -16.16
C LEU A 276 -71.14 16.47 -15.97
N LEU A 277 -72.07 15.89 -15.21
CA LEU A 277 -72.19 14.44 -15.00
C LEU A 277 -72.67 13.66 -16.22
N ASN A 278 -73.25 14.37 -17.19
CA ASN A 278 -73.79 13.81 -18.43
C ASN A 278 -72.99 14.26 -19.67
N SER A 279 -71.87 14.96 -19.48
CA SER A 279 -70.98 15.34 -20.58
C SER A 279 -70.15 14.15 -21.09
N PHE A 280 -70.00 14.05 -22.41
CA PHE A 280 -69.22 13.02 -23.10
C PHE A 280 -67.83 13.49 -23.58
N SER A 281 -67.51 14.78 -23.42
CA SER A 281 -66.22 15.37 -23.84
C SER A 281 -65.13 15.20 -22.78
N ALA A 282 -63.92 14.85 -23.23
CA ALA A 282 -62.73 14.69 -22.37
C ALA A 282 -61.86 15.95 -22.44
N GLU A 283 -62.30 16.99 -21.73
CA GLU A 283 -61.62 18.29 -21.67
C GLU A 283 -61.08 18.55 -20.26
N MET A 284 -59.87 19.12 -20.16
CA MET A 284 -59.28 19.48 -18.86
C MET A 284 -60.16 20.45 -18.06
N ASN A 285 -60.91 21.33 -18.74
CA ASN A 285 -61.84 22.25 -18.09
C ASN A 285 -62.99 21.49 -17.39
N ILE A 286 -63.52 20.44 -18.00
CA ILE A 286 -64.56 19.59 -17.41
C ILE A 286 -64.00 18.81 -16.23
N GLN A 287 -62.79 18.26 -16.35
CA GLN A 287 -62.10 17.62 -15.23
C GLN A 287 -61.91 18.59 -14.06
N ALA A 288 -61.48 19.83 -14.32
CA ALA A 288 -61.26 20.85 -13.30
C ALA A 288 -62.57 21.23 -12.58
N GLN A 289 -63.63 21.53 -13.34
CA GLN A 289 -64.95 21.87 -12.78
C GLN A 289 -65.56 20.70 -11.99
N LEU A 290 -65.39 19.47 -12.48
CA LEU A 290 -65.88 18.26 -11.82
C LEU A 290 -65.07 17.94 -10.56
N ASN A 291 -63.76 18.17 -10.57
CA ASN A 291 -62.91 18.00 -9.40
C ASN A 291 -63.22 19.06 -8.33
N GLU A 292 -63.47 20.30 -8.73
CA GLU A 292 -63.92 21.36 -7.84
C GLU A 292 -65.28 21.02 -7.21
N ALA A 293 -66.24 20.61 -8.02
CA ALA A 293 -67.54 20.16 -7.54
C ALA A 293 -67.41 18.94 -6.59
N LEU A 294 -66.55 17.97 -6.91
CA LEU A 294 -66.30 16.79 -6.07
C LEU A 294 -65.65 17.16 -4.74
N MET A 295 -64.69 18.10 -4.74
CA MET A 295 -64.10 18.62 -3.50
C MET A 295 -65.13 19.35 -2.65
N GLN A 296 -65.96 20.20 -3.26
CA GLN A 296 -67.06 20.87 -2.56
C GLN A 296 -68.06 19.85 -2.00
N MET A 297 -68.40 18.82 -2.77
CA MET A 297 -69.33 17.76 -2.35
C MET A 297 -68.74 16.87 -1.24
N MET A 298 -67.46 16.51 -1.29
CA MET A 298 -66.78 15.77 -0.22
C MET A 298 -66.73 16.59 1.07
N ASN A 299 -66.40 17.88 0.97
CA ASN A 299 -66.38 18.77 2.13
C ASN A 299 -67.77 18.95 2.73
N LEU A 300 -68.80 19.13 1.90
CA LEU A 300 -70.20 19.19 2.34
C LEU A 300 -70.63 17.87 2.99
N THR A 301 -70.40 16.73 2.34
CA THR A 301 -70.76 15.40 2.88
C THR A 301 -70.06 15.13 4.22
N LYS A 302 -68.78 15.51 4.35
CA LYS A 302 -68.03 15.38 5.60
C LYS A 302 -68.55 16.31 6.69
N ALA A 303 -68.94 17.54 6.34
CA ALA A 303 -69.55 18.49 7.27
C ALA A 303 -70.94 18.02 7.72
N GLN A 304 -71.75 17.50 6.79
CA GLN A 304 -73.08 16.93 7.04
C GLN A 304 -72.98 15.70 7.96
N GLU A 305 -72.08 14.74 7.68
CA GLU A 305 -71.94 13.54 8.51
C GLU A 305 -71.41 13.86 9.90
N ARG A 306 -70.44 14.76 10.02
CA ARG A 306 -69.96 15.25 11.32
C ARG A 306 -71.08 15.90 12.12
N LEU A 307 -71.88 16.75 11.49
CA LEU A 307 -72.98 17.44 12.15
C LEU A 307 -74.12 16.48 12.50
N ARG A 308 -74.47 15.57 11.59
CA ARG A 308 -75.45 14.50 11.80
C ARG A 308 -75.06 13.60 12.98
N THR A 309 -73.81 13.13 13.01
CA THR A 309 -73.30 12.31 14.11
C THR A 309 -73.39 13.07 15.44
N ARG A 310 -72.97 14.33 15.48
CA ARG A 310 -73.08 15.19 16.68
C ARG A 310 -74.53 15.41 17.12
N ILE A 311 -75.46 15.57 16.18
CA ILE A 311 -76.89 15.72 16.48
C ILE A 311 -77.43 14.43 17.08
N LEU A 312 -77.11 13.26 16.51
CA LEU A 312 -77.55 11.96 17.00
C LEU A 312 -76.94 11.60 18.37
N GLU A 313 -75.66 11.89 18.58
CA GLU A 313 -74.98 11.73 19.88
C GLU A 313 -75.61 12.65 20.93
N ARG A 314 -75.85 13.93 20.60
CA ARG A 314 -76.49 14.87 21.50
C ARG A 314 -77.95 14.48 21.78
N GLN A 315 -78.66 13.94 20.80
CA GLN A 315 -79.98 13.35 21.00
C GLN A 315 -79.93 12.19 22.00
N ALA A 316 -78.98 11.25 21.84
CA ALA A 316 -78.83 10.12 22.75
C ALA A 316 -78.53 10.54 24.20
N ILE A 317 -77.82 11.65 24.39
CA ILE A 317 -77.52 12.22 25.72
C ILE A 317 -78.75 12.89 26.32
N LEU A 318 -79.51 13.66 25.53
CA LEU A 318 -80.60 14.51 26.02
C LEU A 318 -81.94 13.77 26.14
N GLN A 319 -82.17 12.73 25.35
CA GLN A 319 -83.46 12.02 25.29
C GLN A 319 -83.78 11.29 26.61
N SER A 320 -85.02 11.43 27.09
CA SER A 320 -85.54 10.66 28.22
C SER A 320 -86.17 9.36 27.75
N ASN A 321 -85.98 8.28 28.50
CA ASN A 321 -86.61 6.98 28.25
C ASN A 321 -87.82 6.74 29.18
N ALA A 322 -88.17 7.73 30.01
CA ALA A 322 -89.24 7.62 31.00
C ALA A 322 -90.62 7.46 30.33
N ARG A 323 -91.35 6.42 30.74
CA ARG A 323 -92.72 6.13 30.28
C ARG A 323 -93.78 6.61 31.27
N SER A 324 -93.36 7.07 32.45
CA SER A 324 -94.21 7.59 33.52
C SER A 324 -93.63 8.87 34.16
N PRO A 325 -94.47 9.72 34.79
CA PRO A 325 -94.02 10.91 35.52
C PRO A 325 -93.07 10.60 36.70
N GLU A 326 -93.19 9.42 37.34
CA GLU A 326 -92.29 9.00 38.42
C GLU A 326 -90.91 8.58 37.90
N GLU A 327 -90.85 7.91 36.75
CA GLU A 327 -89.59 7.58 36.07
C GLU A 327 -88.85 8.84 35.62
N LEU A 328 -89.59 9.86 35.14
CA LEU A 328 -89.02 11.14 34.74
C LEU A 328 -88.37 11.87 35.93
N LYS A 329 -89.04 11.89 37.10
CA LYS A 329 -88.47 12.46 38.34
C LYS A 329 -87.23 11.71 38.81
N LYS A 330 -87.20 10.37 38.64
CA LYS A 330 -86.01 9.57 38.96
C LYS A 330 -84.85 9.89 38.01
N GLU A 331 -85.10 9.99 36.70
CA GLU A 331 -84.09 10.42 35.72
C GLU A 331 -83.57 11.84 35.99
N LEU A 332 -84.46 12.76 36.43
CA LEU A 332 -84.11 14.13 36.80
C LEU A 332 -83.16 14.16 38.00
N ASN A 333 -83.43 13.39 39.05
CA ASN A 333 -82.53 13.30 40.20
C ASN A 333 -81.16 12.73 39.82
N ILE A 334 -81.12 11.69 38.98
CA ILE A 334 -79.85 11.13 38.46
C ILE A 334 -79.09 12.19 37.64
N ALA A 335 -79.78 13.00 36.83
CA ALA A 335 -79.15 14.07 36.07
C ALA A 335 -78.62 15.20 36.98
N LYS A 336 -79.33 15.52 38.08
CA LYS A 336 -78.85 16.45 39.13
C LYS A 336 -77.54 15.94 39.75
N ASP A 337 -77.51 14.68 40.17
CA ASP A 337 -76.32 14.07 40.76
C ASP A 337 -75.13 14.04 39.78
N LYS A 338 -75.38 13.69 38.52
CA LYS A 338 -74.34 13.70 37.48
C LYS A 338 -73.80 15.09 37.18
N ALA A 339 -74.67 16.10 37.10
CA ALA A 339 -74.25 17.49 36.90
C ALA A 339 -73.45 17.99 38.11
N LYS A 340 -73.86 17.63 39.33
CA LYS A 340 -73.13 17.94 40.57
C LYS A 340 -71.73 17.33 40.57
N ILE A 341 -71.60 16.04 40.27
CA ILE A 341 -70.30 15.34 40.21
C ILE A 341 -69.40 15.95 39.12
N ALA A 342 -69.95 16.22 37.93
CA ALA A 342 -69.19 16.82 36.84
C ALA A 342 -68.69 18.23 37.20
N LEU A 343 -69.52 19.02 37.88
CA LEU A 343 -69.19 20.36 38.35
C LEU A 343 -68.13 20.30 39.46
N GLU A 344 -68.26 19.38 40.42
CA GLU A 344 -67.27 19.15 41.47
C GLU A 344 -65.91 18.76 40.88
N CYS A 345 -65.86 17.82 39.93
CA CYS A 345 -64.61 17.41 39.29
C CYS A 345 -63.92 18.56 38.54
N PHE A 346 -64.71 19.35 37.81
CA PHE A 346 -64.22 20.56 37.14
C PHE A 346 -63.67 21.56 38.16
N LEU A 347 -64.43 21.88 39.21
CA LEU A 347 -64.06 22.88 40.22
C LEU A 347 -62.85 22.47 41.06
N LEU A 348 -62.74 21.18 41.42
CA LEU A 348 -61.56 20.67 42.12
C LEU A 348 -60.32 20.77 41.23
N THR A 349 -60.43 20.48 39.94
CA THR A 349 -59.30 20.66 39.01
C THR A 349 -58.98 22.15 38.83
N PHE A 350 -60.01 22.98 38.68
CA PHE A 350 -59.94 24.44 38.57
C PHE A 350 -59.28 25.11 39.78
N SER A 351 -59.55 24.63 40.99
CA SER A 351 -58.96 25.15 42.24
C SER A 351 -57.45 24.96 42.35
N THR A 352 -56.90 24.02 41.56
CA THR A 352 -55.46 23.76 41.54
C THR A 352 -54.70 24.62 40.53
N PHE A 353 -55.38 25.49 39.77
CA PHE A 353 -54.71 26.36 38.82
C PHE A 353 -54.05 27.53 39.53
N GLN A 354 -52.77 27.69 39.23
CA GLN A 354 -52.03 28.91 39.52
C GLN A 354 -51.54 29.43 38.18
N LEU A 355 -52.35 30.27 37.53
CA LEU A 355 -51.91 30.98 36.34
C LEU A 355 -50.96 32.08 36.82
N GLY A 356 -49.67 31.89 36.55
CA GLY A 356 -48.59 32.79 36.95
C GLY A 356 -48.57 34.09 36.14
N ASP A 357 -47.35 34.52 35.78
CA ASP A 357 -47.01 35.81 35.15
C ASP A 357 -48.04 36.28 34.10
N LYS A 358 -48.68 37.43 34.37
CA LYS A 358 -49.79 37.97 33.55
C LYS A 358 -49.31 38.58 32.22
N GLU A 359 -48.00 38.68 32.01
CA GLU A 359 -47.42 39.15 30.76
C GLU A 359 -47.19 38.02 29.74
N ASP A 360 -47.26 36.75 30.16
CA ASP A 360 -47.05 35.61 29.28
C ASP A 360 -48.25 35.38 28.32
N ARG A 361 -47.96 35.28 27.02
CA ARG A 361 -48.96 35.14 25.95
C ARG A 361 -49.82 33.89 26.11
N ASP A 362 -49.23 32.78 26.54
CA ASP A 362 -49.92 31.50 26.66
C ASP A 362 -50.79 31.48 27.92
N THR A 363 -50.30 32.06 29.03
CA THR A 363 -51.07 32.27 30.26
C THR A 363 -52.30 33.15 30.00
N LEU A 364 -52.15 34.26 29.26
CA LEU A 364 -53.27 35.12 28.85
C LEU A 364 -54.31 34.39 27.98
N PHE A 365 -53.87 33.50 27.10
CA PHE A 365 -54.75 32.69 26.27
C PHE A 365 -55.62 31.75 27.13
N PHE A 366 -54.99 31.02 28.07
CA PHE A 366 -55.72 30.12 28.96
C PHE A 366 -56.64 30.86 29.93
N THR A 367 -56.23 32.01 30.47
CA THR A 367 -57.09 32.85 31.31
C THR A 367 -58.35 33.29 30.56
N LYS A 368 -58.21 33.74 29.30
CA LYS A 368 -59.37 34.11 28.47
C LYS A 368 -60.29 32.93 28.19
N GLN A 369 -59.71 31.76 27.87
CA GLN A 369 -60.47 30.55 27.59
C GLN A 369 -61.26 30.06 28.82
N LEU A 370 -60.61 30.02 29.99
CA LEU A 370 -61.23 29.65 31.26
C LEU A 370 -62.31 30.66 31.68
N THR A 371 -62.06 31.96 31.51
CA THR A 371 -63.03 33.02 31.80
C THR A 371 -64.28 32.88 30.93
N ALA A 372 -64.12 32.71 29.61
CA ALA A 372 -65.25 32.51 28.71
C ALA A 372 -66.06 31.26 29.09
N PHE A 373 -65.37 30.17 29.45
CA PHE A 373 -66.03 28.93 29.87
C PHE A 373 -66.78 29.07 31.20
N ILE A 374 -66.23 29.82 32.16
CA ILE A 374 -66.92 30.16 33.43
C ILE A 374 -68.20 30.93 33.13
N GLU A 375 -68.16 31.96 32.29
CA GLU A 375 -69.37 32.72 31.92
C GLU A 375 -70.44 31.84 31.26
N GLU A 376 -70.03 30.89 30.42
CA GLU A 376 -70.94 29.91 29.83
C GLU A 376 -71.59 29.01 30.89
N ILE A 377 -70.81 28.47 31.83
CA ILE A 377 -71.34 27.64 32.92
C ILE A 377 -72.30 28.44 33.82
N ILE A 378 -71.95 29.68 34.15
CA ILE A 378 -72.80 30.54 34.98
C ILE A 378 -74.11 30.87 34.27
N THR A 379 -74.07 31.13 32.96
CA THR A 379 -75.28 31.34 32.16
C THR A 379 -76.17 30.09 32.15
N ASP A 380 -75.58 28.89 32.01
CA ASP A 380 -76.32 27.63 32.04
C ASP A 380 -76.96 27.36 33.42
N LEU A 381 -76.27 27.71 34.52
CA LEU A 381 -76.78 27.59 35.88
C LEU A 381 -77.88 28.61 36.23
N GLN A 382 -77.90 29.78 35.58
CA GLN A 382 -78.89 30.85 35.80
C GLN A 382 -80.17 30.70 34.96
N ALA A 383 -80.31 29.59 34.25
CA ALA A 383 -81.49 29.38 33.43
C ALA A 383 -82.78 29.41 34.26
N LYS A 384 -83.77 30.17 33.77
CA LYS A 384 -85.05 30.42 34.45
C LYS A 384 -85.78 29.14 34.86
N ASP A 385 -85.64 28.07 34.07
CA ASP A 385 -86.35 26.81 34.28
C ASP A 385 -85.72 25.92 35.37
N LEU A 386 -84.46 26.15 35.79
CA LEU A 386 -83.75 25.31 36.78
C LEU A 386 -84.08 25.66 38.24
N SER A 387 -84.63 26.85 38.52
CA SER A 387 -85.01 27.30 39.88
C SER A 387 -83.88 27.18 40.92
N LEU A 388 -82.63 27.41 40.53
CA LEU A 388 -81.45 27.39 41.41
C LEU A 388 -81.25 28.76 42.08
N ASN A 389 -80.47 28.81 43.17
CA ASN A 389 -80.23 30.05 43.92
C ASN A 389 -79.33 31.03 43.13
N THR A 390 -79.96 32.01 42.45
CA THR A 390 -79.26 33.01 41.61
C THR A 390 -78.26 33.88 42.39
N HIS A 391 -78.51 34.14 43.67
CA HIS A 391 -77.59 34.93 44.51
C HIS A 391 -76.27 34.17 44.73
N GLU A 392 -76.36 32.90 45.08
CA GLU A 392 -75.17 32.04 45.29
C GLU A 392 -74.40 31.80 43.99
N ILE A 393 -75.10 31.66 42.85
CA ILE A 393 -74.44 31.53 41.55
C ILE A 393 -73.63 32.79 41.20
N GLN A 394 -74.16 33.99 41.47
CA GLN A 394 -73.43 35.24 41.22
C GLN A 394 -72.26 35.43 42.19
N SER A 395 -72.45 35.12 43.48
CA SER A 395 -71.38 35.12 44.48
C SER A 395 -70.23 34.18 44.08
N PHE A 396 -70.57 32.99 43.59
CA PHE A 396 -69.58 32.00 43.16
C PHE A 396 -68.89 32.38 41.85
N ARG A 397 -69.60 32.98 40.87
CA ARG A 397 -68.98 33.58 39.67
C ARG A 397 -67.87 34.56 40.04
N ILE A 398 -68.12 35.44 41.02
CA ILE A 398 -67.15 36.43 41.49
C ILE A 398 -65.91 35.72 42.05
N ARG A 399 -66.10 34.69 42.89
CA ARG A 399 -64.98 33.90 43.46
C ARG A 399 -64.17 33.16 42.39
N LEU A 400 -64.81 32.57 41.38
CA LEU A 400 -64.12 31.89 40.28
C LEU A 400 -63.26 32.86 39.44
N LEU A 401 -63.76 34.07 39.17
CA LEU A 401 -63.01 35.10 38.45
C LEU A 401 -61.86 35.67 39.30
N GLN A 402 -62.08 35.86 40.60
CA GLN A 402 -61.04 36.28 41.54
C GLN A 402 -59.92 35.24 41.70
N HIS A 403 -60.25 33.95 41.62
CA HIS A 403 -59.25 32.87 41.63
C HIS A 403 -58.31 32.94 40.42
N LEU A 404 -58.81 33.37 39.25
CA LEU A 404 -58.00 33.64 38.06
C LEU A 404 -57.32 35.02 38.08
N GLY A 405 -57.59 35.84 39.10
CA GLY A 405 -57.10 37.22 39.20
C GLY A 405 -57.74 38.17 38.17
N GLU A 406 -58.93 37.83 37.66
CA GLU A 406 -59.71 38.60 36.70
C GLU A 406 -60.74 39.50 37.39
N LYS A 407 -61.14 40.58 36.70
CA LYS A 407 -62.10 41.56 37.27
C LYS A 407 -63.52 41.00 37.21
N ALA A 408 -64.18 40.88 38.36
CA ALA A 408 -65.55 40.39 38.44
C ALA A 408 -66.62 41.40 37.93
N HIS A 409 -66.29 42.70 37.94
CA HIS A 409 -67.14 43.79 37.44
C HIS A 409 -66.34 44.79 36.60
N TRP A 410 -66.96 45.35 35.55
CA TRP A 410 -66.31 46.29 34.64
C TRP A 410 -65.89 47.63 35.30
N PHE A 411 -66.47 47.96 36.46
CA PHE A 411 -66.19 49.17 37.24
C PHE A 411 -65.16 48.97 38.37
N SER A 412 -64.56 47.79 38.53
CA SER A 412 -63.55 47.56 39.58
C SER A 412 -62.21 48.21 39.20
N ILE A 413 -61.87 49.30 39.89
CA ILE A 413 -60.71 50.17 39.57
C ILE A 413 -59.38 49.59 40.11
N ASN A 414 -59.40 48.80 41.20
CA ASN A 414 -58.21 48.18 41.77
C ASN A 414 -57.93 46.78 41.18
N ALA A 415 -56.66 46.36 41.18
CA ALA A 415 -56.27 44.99 40.86
C ALA A 415 -56.92 44.03 41.88
N PRO A 416 -57.66 42.99 41.44
CA PRO A 416 -58.30 42.06 42.36
C PRO A 416 -57.22 41.28 43.13
N GLU A 417 -57.31 41.25 44.47
CA GLU A 417 -56.53 40.31 45.28
C GLU A 417 -56.92 38.88 44.89
N THR A 418 -55.93 38.06 44.55
CA THR A 418 -56.15 36.68 44.10
C THR A 418 -56.62 35.86 45.30
N GLN A 419 -57.87 35.43 45.29
CA GLN A 419 -58.43 34.63 46.37
C GLN A 419 -58.40 33.15 45.99
N VAL A 420 -57.78 32.30 46.82
CA VAL A 420 -57.66 30.87 46.55
C VAL A 420 -59.04 30.23 46.72
N LEU A 421 -59.49 29.47 45.71
CA LEU A 421 -60.70 28.67 45.79
C LEU A 421 -60.38 27.40 46.57
N ASP A 422 -60.88 27.27 47.79
CA ASP A 422 -60.65 26.09 48.63
C ASP A 422 -61.77 25.05 48.50
N LYS A 423 -61.46 23.80 48.88
CA LYS A 423 -62.42 22.70 48.81
C LYS A 423 -63.67 22.97 49.67
N ALA A 424 -63.51 23.62 50.81
CA ALA A 424 -64.61 24.00 51.68
C ALA A 424 -65.61 24.95 50.99
N SER A 425 -65.13 25.97 50.26
CA SER A 425 -66.00 26.87 49.47
C SER A 425 -66.71 26.16 48.31
N ILE A 426 -66.06 25.17 47.69
CA ILE A 426 -66.67 24.36 46.61
C ILE A 426 -67.79 23.49 47.19
N ASP A 427 -67.53 22.80 48.30
CA ASP A 427 -68.50 21.92 48.96
C ASP A 427 -69.70 22.73 49.50
N GLU A 428 -69.46 23.91 50.05
CA GLU A 428 -70.50 24.87 50.48
C GLU A 428 -71.36 25.31 49.30
N PHE A 429 -70.75 25.77 48.21
CA PHE A 429 -71.46 26.19 47.00
C PHE A 429 -72.32 25.06 46.40
N LEU A 430 -71.75 23.86 46.23
CA LEU A 430 -72.48 22.72 45.68
C LEU A 430 -73.64 22.26 46.59
N THR A 431 -73.53 22.49 47.89
CA THR A 431 -74.59 22.18 48.85
C THR A 431 -75.70 23.22 48.81
N GLU A 432 -75.38 24.51 48.79
CA GLU A 432 -76.36 25.60 48.70
C GLU A 432 -77.06 25.67 47.33
N LEU A 433 -76.36 25.36 46.24
CA LEU A 433 -76.88 25.44 44.87
C LEU A 433 -78.12 24.56 44.65
N PHE A 434 -78.17 23.38 45.28
CA PHE A 434 -79.24 22.39 45.11
C PHE A 434 -80.23 22.30 46.29
N LYS A 435 -80.21 23.24 47.24
CA LYS A 435 -81.23 23.32 48.31
C LYS A 435 -82.58 23.79 47.75
N SER A 436 -83.68 23.26 48.29
CA SER A 436 -85.04 23.62 47.87
C SER A 436 -85.36 25.08 48.22
N VAL A 437 -85.67 25.92 47.22
CA VAL A 437 -86.10 27.30 47.43
C VAL A 437 -87.53 27.29 48.00
N ALA A 438 -87.70 27.75 49.25
CA ALA A 438 -89.01 28.08 49.81
C ALA A 438 -89.48 29.45 49.27
N PRO A 439 -90.80 29.67 49.04
CA PRO A 439 -91.30 30.96 48.58
C PRO A 439 -91.03 32.02 49.65
N ALA A 440 -90.27 33.06 49.29
CA ALA A 440 -89.94 34.12 50.23
C ALA A 440 -91.17 34.99 50.57
N PRO A 441 -91.34 35.42 51.84
CA PRO A 441 -92.42 36.30 52.27
C PRO A 441 -92.16 37.76 51.84
N THR A 442 -93.26 38.48 51.61
CA THR A 442 -93.35 39.94 51.50
C THR A 442 -92.69 40.68 52.67
N GLN A 443 -92.21 41.92 52.40
CA GLN A 443 -91.89 43.07 53.30
C GLN A 443 -90.38 43.34 53.54
N THR A 444 -89.80 44.56 53.65
CA THR A 444 -90.12 45.98 53.36
C THR A 444 -88.82 46.80 53.63
N THR A 445 -88.51 47.84 52.82
CA THR A 445 -87.66 49.06 53.08
C THR A 445 -86.16 48.90 53.48
N VAL A 446 -85.18 49.68 52.97
CA VAL A 446 -85.02 51.15 52.97
C VAL A 446 -84.04 51.61 51.86
N ALA A 447 -84.43 52.70 51.17
CA ALA A 447 -83.71 53.87 50.56
C ALA A 447 -82.25 53.74 50.03
N THR A 448 -81.82 54.34 48.90
CA THR A 448 -82.11 55.67 48.33
C THR A 448 -81.69 55.78 46.84
N ASN A 449 -82.49 56.55 46.07
CA ASN A 449 -82.16 57.44 44.93
C ASN A 449 -81.74 56.88 43.56
N LEU A 450 -82.66 56.94 42.58
CA LEU A 450 -82.47 57.57 41.26
C LEU A 450 -83.82 57.65 40.50
N PRO A 451 -84.17 58.78 39.84
CA PRO A 451 -85.47 58.96 39.18
C PRO A 451 -85.42 58.55 37.70
N PHE A 452 -85.84 57.33 37.39
CA PHE A 452 -86.30 56.93 36.06
C PHE A 452 -87.19 55.68 36.22
N PHE A 453 -88.20 55.50 35.37
CA PHE A 453 -89.21 54.42 35.39
C PHE A 453 -90.49 54.66 36.21
N LYS A 454 -91.30 55.63 35.78
CA LYS A 454 -92.75 55.59 36.00
C LYS A 454 -93.50 54.71 34.98
N ASP A 455 -92.84 54.35 33.86
CA ASP A 455 -93.45 53.56 32.78
C ASP A 455 -93.18 52.04 32.87
N ALA A 456 -92.32 51.57 33.77
CA ALA A 456 -92.06 50.13 33.95
C ALA A 456 -93.15 49.42 34.79
N LYS A 457 -93.94 50.16 35.57
CA LYS A 457 -94.92 49.54 36.49
C LYS A 457 -96.11 48.93 35.76
N LYS A 458 -96.50 49.50 34.61
CA LYS A 458 -97.54 48.96 33.73
C LYS A 458 -97.07 47.74 32.93
N LEU A 459 -95.76 47.65 32.67
CA LEU A 459 -95.12 46.54 31.97
C LEU A 459 -94.89 45.33 32.89
N ILE A 460 -94.71 45.57 34.19
CA ILE A 460 -94.58 44.53 35.23
C ILE A 460 -95.95 43.91 35.58
N ASP A 461 -97.02 44.73 35.62
CA ASP A 461 -98.39 44.24 35.89
C ASP A 461 -98.97 43.43 34.70
N ASP A 462 -98.55 43.74 33.45
CA ASP A 462 -98.86 42.92 32.25
C ASP A 462 -97.96 41.68 32.12
N PHE A 463 -96.76 41.66 32.73
CA PHE A 463 -95.85 40.50 32.73
C PHE A 463 -96.26 39.40 33.72
N LEU A 464 -96.99 39.76 34.78
CA LEU A 464 -97.42 38.83 35.83
C LEU A 464 -98.75 38.10 35.49
N ASN A 465 -99.44 38.49 34.42
CA ASN A 465 -100.75 37.97 34.04
C ASN A 465 -100.80 37.32 32.64
N THR A 466 -99.76 36.60 32.24
CA THR A 466 -99.90 35.61 31.14
C THR A 466 -99.21 34.28 31.48
N ASN A 467 -100.03 33.23 31.48
CA ASN A 467 -99.72 31.79 31.41
C ASN A 467 -99.27 31.08 32.69
N SER A 468 -100.20 30.90 33.62
CA SER A 468 -100.22 29.70 34.46
C SER A 468 -100.90 28.55 33.69
N ALA A 469 -100.09 27.63 33.16
CA ALA A 469 -100.32 26.18 33.09
C ALA A 469 -99.38 25.53 32.05
N GLU A 470 -98.05 25.58 32.27
CA GLU A 470 -97.21 24.50 31.72
C GLU A 470 -97.44 23.25 32.58
N SER A 471 -97.62 22.08 31.95
CA SER A 471 -97.76 20.83 32.70
C SER A 471 -96.47 20.58 33.51
N SER A 472 -96.60 20.14 34.77
CA SER A 472 -95.45 19.79 35.64
C SER A 472 -94.44 18.87 34.94
N GLU A 473 -94.91 18.03 34.01
CA GLU A 473 -94.08 17.12 33.22
C GLU A 473 -93.21 17.83 32.17
N LEU A 474 -93.70 18.90 31.54
CA LEU A 474 -92.94 19.67 30.55
C LEU A 474 -91.78 20.44 31.20
N LEU A 475 -91.99 20.96 32.41
CA LEU A 475 -90.97 21.62 33.22
C LEU A 475 -89.88 20.62 33.67
N ASP A 476 -90.27 19.43 34.15
CA ASP A 476 -89.34 18.38 34.55
C ASP A 476 -88.46 17.91 33.37
N ARG A 477 -89.03 17.81 32.15
CA ARG A 477 -88.27 17.50 30.93
C ARG A 477 -87.29 18.60 30.54
N LYS A 478 -87.68 19.87 30.64
CA LYS A 478 -86.78 21.01 30.42
C LYS A 478 -85.59 20.94 31.38
N GLN A 479 -85.84 20.80 32.68
CA GLN A 479 -84.79 20.72 33.69
C GLN A 479 -83.84 19.54 33.47
N LEU A 480 -84.36 18.37 33.08
CA LEU A 480 -83.56 17.20 32.77
C LEU A 480 -82.55 17.46 31.64
N ILE A 481 -83.02 18.06 30.53
CA ILE A 481 -82.21 18.37 29.35
C ILE A 481 -81.10 19.37 29.70
N MET A 482 -81.43 20.41 30.47
CA MET A 482 -80.47 21.44 30.88
C MET A 482 -79.34 20.86 31.76
N LEU A 483 -79.68 19.99 32.72
CA LEU A 483 -78.70 19.36 33.60
C LEU A 483 -77.79 18.36 32.87
N ARG A 484 -78.34 17.58 31.93
CA ARG A 484 -77.53 16.67 31.10
C ARG A 484 -76.61 17.44 30.15
N SER A 485 -77.08 18.56 29.59
CA SER A 485 -76.27 19.44 28.75
C SER A 485 -75.10 20.05 29.54
N LEU A 486 -75.37 20.54 30.75
CA LEU A 486 -74.36 21.10 31.66
C LEU A 486 -73.30 20.06 32.04
N ALA A 487 -73.74 18.86 32.46
CA ALA A 487 -72.84 17.76 32.81
C ALA A 487 -71.90 17.40 31.66
N ASN A 488 -72.43 17.26 30.44
CA ASN A 488 -71.64 16.96 29.24
C ASN A 488 -70.63 18.08 28.91
N LYS A 489 -71.06 19.36 28.99
CA LYS A 489 -70.20 20.52 28.77
C LYS A 489 -69.00 20.52 29.73
N LEU A 490 -69.25 20.32 31.03
CA LEU A 490 -68.23 20.25 32.07
C LEU A 490 -67.24 19.10 31.85
N THR A 491 -67.71 17.91 31.48
CA THR A 491 -66.83 16.74 31.24
C THR A 491 -66.02 16.84 29.95
N SER A 492 -66.50 17.60 28.95
CA SER A 492 -65.84 17.72 27.64
C SER A 492 -64.71 18.75 27.60
N PHE A 493 -64.61 19.61 28.61
CA PHE A 493 -63.62 20.69 28.65
C PHE A 493 -62.25 20.18 29.12
N GLN A 494 -61.19 20.50 28.37
CA GLN A 494 -59.83 19.95 28.54
C GLN A 494 -59.04 20.56 29.71
N ILE A 495 -59.67 20.71 30.87
CA ILE A 495 -59.08 21.39 32.02
C ILE A 495 -57.77 20.71 32.48
N THR A 496 -57.68 19.38 32.46
CA THR A 496 -56.46 18.66 32.85
C THR A 496 -55.26 18.91 31.92
N GLN A 497 -55.50 19.17 30.63
CA GLN A 497 -54.42 19.47 29.67
C GLN A 497 -53.86 20.87 29.89
N ILE A 498 -54.73 21.85 30.20
CA ILE A 498 -54.31 23.21 30.56
C ILE A 498 -53.45 23.17 31.84
N LYS A 499 -53.86 22.37 32.84
CA LYS A 499 -53.10 22.20 34.09
C LYS A 499 -51.68 21.68 33.87
N ASN A 500 -51.51 20.71 32.98
CA ASN A 500 -50.22 20.05 32.75
C ASN A 500 -49.32 20.79 31.73
N TYR A 501 -49.78 21.92 31.16
CA TYR A 501 -49.07 22.65 30.12
C TYR A 501 -47.64 23.05 30.52
N HIS A 502 -47.45 23.61 31.72
CA HIS A 502 -46.13 24.06 32.18
C HIS A 502 -45.13 22.91 32.33
N ILE A 503 -45.57 21.77 32.87
CA ILE A 503 -44.73 20.56 33.00
C ILE A 503 -44.27 20.06 31.62
N LEU A 504 -45.17 20.05 30.64
CA LEU A 504 -44.83 19.62 29.29
C LEU A 504 -43.90 20.63 28.57
N LYS A 505 -44.06 21.93 28.84
CA LYS A 505 -43.18 22.98 28.33
C LYS A 505 -41.75 22.82 28.87
N ASP A 506 -41.59 22.48 30.15
CA ASP A 506 -40.28 22.23 30.75
C ASP A 506 -39.61 20.99 30.11
N ILE A 507 -40.35 19.89 29.89
CA ILE A 507 -39.84 18.69 29.20
C ILE A 507 -39.35 19.03 27.78
N GLN A 508 -40.01 19.95 27.07
CA GLN A 508 -39.57 20.38 25.74
C GLN A 508 -38.31 21.22 25.76
N ILE A 509 -38.12 22.05 26.79
CA ILE A 509 -36.88 22.81 26.97
C ILE A 509 -35.71 21.83 27.16
N ASP A 510 -35.87 20.82 28.01
CA ASP A 510 -34.87 19.77 28.22
C ASP A 510 -34.57 18.99 26.93
N GLN A 511 -35.60 18.66 26.13
CA GLN A 511 -35.41 18.00 24.84
C GLN A 511 -34.66 18.88 23.83
N GLU A 512 -34.90 20.19 23.84
CA GLU A 512 -34.18 21.13 22.99
C GLU A 512 -32.71 21.25 23.41
N GLU A 513 -32.43 21.35 24.70
CA GLU A 513 -31.06 21.38 25.22
C GLU A 513 -30.30 20.12 24.77
N LYS A 514 -30.93 18.95 24.87
CA LYS A 514 -30.38 17.69 24.37
C LYS A 514 -30.11 17.66 22.86
N ILE A 515 -30.98 18.25 22.05
CA ILE A 515 -30.75 18.40 20.59
C ILE A 515 -29.51 19.25 20.33
N ASN A 516 -29.37 20.38 21.03
CA ASN A 516 -28.24 21.30 20.89
C ASN A 516 -26.93 20.65 21.34
N GLU A 517 -26.92 19.95 22.48
CA GLU A 517 -25.75 19.20 22.98
C GLU A 517 -25.28 18.15 21.97
N LEU A 518 -26.20 17.33 21.45
CA LEU A 518 -25.88 16.27 20.50
C LEU A 518 -25.32 16.84 19.18
N PHE A 519 -25.95 17.89 18.65
CA PHE A 519 -25.47 18.59 17.45
C PHE A 519 -24.07 19.17 17.64
N ASN A 520 -23.83 19.86 18.76
CA ASN A 520 -22.53 20.45 19.07
C ASN A 520 -21.46 19.36 19.24
N SER A 521 -21.76 18.28 19.98
CA SER A 521 -20.84 17.17 20.15
C SER A 521 -20.46 16.52 18.83
N LEU A 522 -21.42 16.25 17.94
CA LEU A 522 -21.16 15.65 16.63
C LEU A 522 -20.32 16.58 15.76
N THR A 523 -20.68 17.87 15.72
CA THR A 523 -19.96 18.87 14.94
C THR A 523 -18.50 18.97 15.39
N SER A 524 -18.23 19.02 16.70
CA SER A 524 -16.87 19.06 17.23
C SER A 524 -16.06 17.80 16.90
N LYS A 525 -16.66 16.61 17.02
CA LYS A 525 -15.99 15.33 16.70
C LYS A 525 -15.67 15.21 15.20
N ILE A 526 -16.61 15.56 14.33
CA ILE A 526 -16.40 15.58 12.87
C ILE A 526 -15.28 16.57 12.51
N PHE A 527 -15.33 17.78 13.07
CA PHE A 527 -14.32 18.81 12.83
C PHE A 527 -12.92 18.38 13.29
N TYR A 528 -12.80 17.80 14.50
CA TYR A 528 -11.54 17.30 15.02
C TYR A 528 -10.94 16.22 14.13
N ASN A 529 -11.72 15.19 13.79
CA ASN A 529 -11.27 14.07 12.97
C ASN A 529 -10.89 14.50 11.55
N LYS A 530 -11.67 15.39 10.93
CA LYS A 530 -11.38 15.98 9.62
C LYS A 530 -10.04 16.71 9.63
N ASN A 531 -9.83 17.61 10.59
CA ASN A 531 -8.59 18.38 10.68
C ASN A 531 -7.38 17.52 10.98
N LEU A 532 -7.54 16.55 11.90
CA LEU A 532 -6.46 15.62 12.24
C LEU A 532 -6.03 14.81 11.01
N LEU A 533 -6.99 14.22 10.28
CA LEU A 533 -6.70 13.49 9.04
C LEU A 533 -6.08 14.41 7.98
N GLN A 534 -6.57 15.64 7.82
CA GLN A 534 -6.05 16.60 6.86
C GLN A 534 -4.60 16.99 7.15
N LEU A 535 -4.25 17.22 8.42
CA LEU A 535 -2.86 17.47 8.84
C LEU A 535 -1.93 16.31 8.49
N LYS A 536 -2.38 15.07 8.68
CA LYS A 536 -1.59 13.88 8.32
C LYS A 536 -1.41 13.75 6.81
N LEU A 537 -2.46 14.00 6.03
CA LEU A 537 -2.39 13.97 4.57
C LEU A 537 -1.45 15.04 4.00
N MET A 538 -1.36 16.22 4.63
CA MET A 538 -0.44 17.28 4.20
C MET A 538 1.05 16.88 4.26
N LEU A 539 1.40 15.82 5.00
CA LEU A 539 2.76 15.28 5.06
C LEU A 539 3.16 14.51 3.80
N PHE A 540 2.19 14.17 2.96
CA PHE A 540 2.34 13.39 1.74
C PHE A 540 2.05 14.26 0.52
N SER A 541 3.00 15.14 0.16
CA SER A 541 2.88 15.97 -1.04
C SER A 541 3.55 15.32 -2.27
N ASN A 542 3.25 15.88 -3.45
CA ASN A 542 3.88 15.51 -4.71
C ASN A 542 3.75 14.01 -5.03
N GLU A 543 4.88 13.32 -5.22
CA GLU A 543 4.96 11.90 -5.58
C GLU A 543 4.27 10.99 -4.55
N TYR A 544 4.37 11.35 -3.26
CA TYR A 544 3.76 10.61 -2.16
C TYR A 544 2.24 10.83 -2.05
N GLY A 545 1.74 11.93 -2.64
CA GLY A 545 0.31 12.25 -2.69
C GLY A 545 -0.50 11.35 -3.63
N SER A 546 0.17 10.58 -4.49
CA SER A 546 -0.48 9.63 -5.41
C SER A 546 -0.69 8.24 -4.82
N SER A 547 -0.22 7.98 -3.59
CA SER A 547 -0.42 6.71 -2.89
C SER A 547 -1.90 6.40 -2.70
N ALA A 548 -2.24 5.09 -2.72
CA ALA A 548 -3.61 4.65 -2.51
C ALA A 548 -4.12 5.13 -1.14
N GLU A 549 -3.23 5.16 -0.15
CA GLU A 549 -3.52 5.56 1.21
C GLU A 549 -3.95 7.02 1.30
N VAL A 550 -3.24 7.91 0.58
CA VAL A 550 -3.57 9.34 0.57
C VAL A 550 -4.87 9.61 -0.18
N LYS A 551 -5.12 8.91 -1.30
CA LYS A 551 -6.38 9.04 -2.06
C LYS A 551 -7.59 8.66 -1.22
N GLU A 552 -7.55 7.49 -0.60
CA GLU A 552 -8.60 7.03 0.32
C GLU A 552 -8.80 8.01 1.49
N GLY A 553 -7.72 8.63 2.00
CA GLY A 553 -7.81 9.66 3.02
C GLY A 553 -8.59 10.91 2.57
N TYR A 554 -8.37 11.37 1.34
CA TYR A 554 -9.14 12.49 0.77
C TYR A 554 -10.60 12.13 0.47
N GLU A 555 -10.88 10.88 0.09
CA GLU A 555 -12.24 10.36 -0.04
C GLU A 555 -12.97 10.38 1.32
N ILE A 556 -12.30 9.95 2.40
CA ILE A 556 -12.86 10.03 3.76
C ILE A 556 -13.12 11.49 4.17
N ILE A 557 -12.23 12.44 3.84
CA ILE A 557 -12.49 13.87 4.06
C ILE A 557 -13.76 14.33 3.34
N THR A 558 -13.99 13.84 2.12
CA THR A 558 -15.19 14.19 1.34
C THR A 558 -16.45 13.65 2.01
N GLN A 559 -16.43 12.41 2.48
CA GLN A 559 -17.51 11.82 3.26
C GLN A 559 -17.79 12.59 4.56
N LEU A 560 -16.74 13.07 5.26
CA LEU A 560 -16.88 13.92 6.45
C LEU A 560 -17.52 15.28 6.14
N ILE A 561 -17.19 15.88 4.99
CA ILE A 561 -17.81 17.14 4.54
C ILE A 561 -19.29 16.94 4.22
N GLU A 562 -19.64 15.83 3.55
CA GLU A 562 -21.03 15.47 3.27
C GLU A 562 -21.83 15.26 4.55
N LEU A 563 -21.26 14.53 5.53
CA LEU A 563 -21.86 14.31 6.84
C LEU A 563 -22.03 15.62 7.63
N GLU A 564 -21.01 16.48 7.65
CA GLU A 564 -21.06 17.81 8.27
C GLU A 564 -22.17 18.68 7.65
N THR A 565 -22.34 18.61 6.33
CA THR A 565 -23.35 19.36 5.60
C THR A 565 -24.75 18.83 5.91
N SER A 566 -24.93 17.51 5.92
CA SER A 566 -26.19 16.85 6.28
C SER A 566 -26.63 17.21 7.71
N LEU A 567 -25.70 17.16 8.67
CA LEU A 567 -25.93 17.53 10.06
C LEU A 567 -26.38 18.99 10.21
N LYS A 568 -25.69 19.93 9.54
CA LYS A 568 -26.06 21.36 9.53
C LYS A 568 -27.41 21.61 8.86
N MET A 569 -27.73 20.90 7.78
CA MET A 569 -29.03 21.04 7.10
C MET A 569 -30.19 20.59 7.98
N GLU A 570 -30.09 19.43 8.63
CA GLU A 570 -31.16 18.94 9.53
C GLU A 570 -31.35 19.87 10.74
N PHE A 571 -30.27 20.37 11.34
CA PHE A 571 -30.37 21.34 12.43
C PHE A 571 -30.96 22.69 11.99
N THR A 572 -30.59 23.18 10.80
CA THR A 572 -31.17 24.42 10.25
C THR A 572 -32.67 24.24 9.95
N LYS A 573 -33.07 23.08 9.43
CA LYS A 573 -34.47 22.74 9.18
C LYS A 573 -35.27 22.73 10.49
N PHE A 574 -34.73 22.13 11.55
CA PHE A 574 -35.32 22.16 12.88
C PHE A 574 -35.57 23.60 13.37
N GLN A 575 -34.57 24.48 13.29
CA GLN A 575 -34.73 25.88 13.70
C GLN A 575 -35.80 26.63 12.87
N GLN A 576 -35.84 26.39 11.56
CA GLN A 576 -36.86 27.00 10.69
C GLN A 576 -38.28 26.51 10.99
N GLU A 577 -38.46 25.20 11.20
CA GLU A 577 -39.76 24.63 11.55
C GLU A 577 -40.21 25.09 12.94
N LYS A 578 -39.29 25.19 13.91
CA LYS A 578 -39.55 25.77 15.22
C LYS A 578 -40.07 27.21 15.14
N GLU A 579 -39.46 28.06 14.32
CA GLU A 579 -39.95 29.45 14.12
C GLU A 579 -41.35 29.49 13.51
N LYS A 580 -41.67 28.58 12.57
CA LYS A 580 -43.02 28.48 12.01
C LYS A 580 -44.05 28.13 13.09
N LEU A 581 -43.71 27.27 14.05
CA LEU A 581 -44.62 26.86 15.12
C LEU A 581 -45.02 28.01 16.05
N LYS A 582 -44.20 29.07 16.19
CA LYS A 582 -44.56 30.26 16.99
C LYS A 582 -45.80 31.01 16.48
N SER A 583 -46.16 30.80 15.21
CA SER A 583 -47.34 31.40 14.59
C SER A 583 -48.67 30.75 15.00
N ILE A 584 -48.63 29.55 15.60
CA ILE A 584 -49.81 28.84 16.08
C ILE A 584 -50.37 29.55 17.32
N GLU A 585 -51.62 30.00 17.27
CA GLU A 585 -52.26 30.74 18.37
C GLU A 585 -52.50 29.87 19.62
N SER A 586 -52.96 28.63 19.43
CA SER A 586 -53.24 27.66 20.50
C SER A 586 -51.94 27.14 21.12
N PRO A 587 -51.69 27.38 22.43
CA PRO A 587 -50.47 26.90 23.09
C PRO A 587 -50.37 25.37 23.14
N LEU A 588 -51.51 24.67 23.30
CA LEU A 588 -51.54 23.19 23.35
C LEU A 588 -51.19 22.57 21.99
N ASP A 589 -51.69 23.12 20.89
CA ASP A 589 -51.37 22.63 19.54
C ASP A 589 -49.91 22.93 19.16
N ARG A 590 -49.43 24.12 19.54
CA ARG A 590 -48.02 24.51 19.38
C ARG A 590 -47.11 23.52 20.10
N LEU A 591 -47.47 23.19 21.33
CA LEU A 591 -46.72 22.27 22.18
C LEU A 591 -46.73 20.85 21.60
N SER A 592 -47.88 20.29 21.21
CA SER A 592 -47.92 18.95 20.59
C SER A 592 -47.04 18.84 19.33
N GLN A 593 -47.14 19.81 18.42
CA GLN A 593 -46.35 19.80 17.18
C GLN A 593 -44.86 19.98 17.43
N LEU A 594 -44.48 20.75 18.45
CA LEU A 594 -43.07 20.91 18.84
C LEU A 594 -42.49 19.60 19.41
N THR A 595 -43.26 18.84 20.20
CA THR A 595 -42.82 17.52 20.70
C THR A 595 -42.59 16.54 19.55
N ASP A 596 -43.50 16.47 18.59
CA ASP A 596 -43.36 15.59 17.41
C ASP A 596 -42.11 15.96 16.60
N LEU A 597 -41.87 17.26 16.40
CA LEU A 597 -40.68 17.79 15.72
C LEU A 597 -39.38 17.43 16.47
N GLN A 598 -39.33 17.69 17.77
CA GLN A 598 -38.15 17.42 18.61
C GLN A 598 -37.81 15.91 18.62
N GLN A 599 -38.82 15.04 18.73
CA GLN A 599 -38.61 13.61 18.70
C GLN A 599 -38.10 13.12 17.33
N ALA A 600 -38.64 13.66 16.24
CA ALA A 600 -38.18 13.33 14.90
C ALA A 600 -36.71 13.73 14.68
N VAL A 601 -36.31 14.91 15.17
CA VAL A 601 -34.92 15.40 15.07
C VAL A 601 -33.98 14.61 15.97
N LEU A 602 -34.36 14.34 17.23
CA LEU A 602 -33.56 13.50 18.14
C LEU A 602 -33.31 12.11 17.56
N ASN A 603 -34.33 11.49 16.93
CA ASN A 603 -34.18 10.19 16.27
C ASN A 603 -33.19 10.25 15.10
N LYS A 604 -33.26 11.29 14.26
CA LYS A 604 -32.33 11.48 13.14
C LYS A 604 -30.89 11.74 13.60
N LEU A 605 -30.70 12.67 14.54
CA LEU A 605 -29.36 12.97 15.06
C LEU A 605 -28.77 11.77 15.80
N GLY A 606 -29.59 11.02 16.54
CA GLY A 606 -29.17 9.78 17.18
C GLY A 606 -28.83 8.66 16.18
N GLN A 607 -29.45 8.65 15.00
CA GLN A 607 -29.07 7.74 13.92
C GLN A 607 -27.71 8.15 13.33
N ILE A 608 -27.49 9.42 13.05
CA ILE A 608 -26.20 9.96 12.58
C ILE A 608 -25.08 9.65 13.59
N ASP A 609 -25.32 9.85 14.88
CA ASP A 609 -24.35 9.52 15.93
C ASP A 609 -24.00 8.04 15.96
N LYS A 610 -25.00 7.15 15.84
CA LYS A 610 -24.77 5.70 15.75
C LYS A 610 -23.99 5.32 14.50
N GLU A 611 -24.30 5.88 13.34
CA GLU A 611 -23.60 5.61 12.08
C GLU A 611 -22.15 6.11 12.13
N PHE A 612 -21.90 7.24 12.79
CA PHE A 612 -20.55 7.78 12.97
C PHE A 612 -19.73 6.97 13.97
N MET A 613 -20.34 6.53 15.09
CA MET A 613 -19.70 5.86 16.23
C MET A 613 -19.73 4.33 16.19
N ALA A 614 -20.35 3.71 15.17
CA ALA A 614 -20.40 2.26 15.06
C ALA A 614 -19.00 1.64 14.98
N SER A 615 -18.89 0.33 15.24
CA SER A 615 -17.64 -0.44 15.13
C SER A 615 -17.05 -0.48 13.71
N ASP A 616 -17.87 -0.13 12.72
CA ASP A 616 -17.57 0.06 11.31
C ASP A 616 -17.87 1.51 10.87
N GLY A 617 -18.12 2.39 11.84
CA GLY A 617 -18.42 3.79 11.62
C GLY A 617 -17.20 4.60 11.18
N LEU A 618 -17.49 5.79 10.66
CA LEU A 618 -16.50 6.72 10.10
C LEU A 618 -15.37 7.04 11.10
N GLU A 619 -15.65 7.20 12.40
CA GLU A 619 -14.61 7.51 13.39
C GLU A 619 -13.51 6.43 13.45
N GLN A 620 -13.92 5.16 13.42
CA GLN A 620 -12.98 4.05 13.51
C GLN A 620 -12.22 3.85 12.19
N ILE A 621 -12.87 4.10 11.05
CA ILE A 621 -12.22 4.12 9.73
C ILE A 621 -11.14 5.21 9.70
N ILE A 622 -11.45 6.42 10.15
CA ILE A 622 -10.50 7.54 10.22
C ILE A 622 -9.32 7.20 11.12
N SER A 623 -9.57 6.66 12.31
CA SER A 623 -8.52 6.29 13.25
C SER A 623 -7.56 5.25 12.67
N ARG A 624 -8.11 4.20 12.02
CA ARG A 624 -7.28 3.20 11.31
C ARG A 624 -6.50 3.84 10.17
N LYS A 625 -7.11 4.77 9.44
CA LYS A 625 -6.47 5.45 8.32
C LYS A 625 -5.32 6.35 8.76
N ILE A 626 -5.51 7.10 9.84
CA ILE A 626 -4.46 7.90 10.45
C ILE A 626 -3.29 7.00 10.83
N LEU A 627 -3.53 5.90 11.57
CA LEU A 627 -2.47 4.96 11.94
C LEU A 627 -1.72 4.40 10.74
N ALA A 628 -2.43 4.05 9.66
CA ALA A 628 -1.81 3.57 8.43
C ALA A 628 -0.92 4.65 7.78
N LEU A 629 -1.40 5.90 7.69
CA LEU A 629 -0.62 7.02 7.17
C LEU A 629 0.63 7.27 8.03
N GLU A 630 0.51 7.21 9.36
CA GLU A 630 1.65 7.38 10.27
C GLU A 630 2.71 6.28 10.08
N GLN A 631 2.28 5.03 9.93
CA GLN A 631 3.18 3.91 9.65
C GLN A 631 3.90 4.07 8.31
N THR A 632 3.18 4.42 7.25
CA THR A 632 3.78 4.66 5.92
C THR A 632 4.80 5.79 5.97
N TYR A 633 4.46 6.90 6.63
CA TYR A 633 5.37 8.03 6.81
C TYR A 633 6.67 7.61 7.50
N ASP A 634 6.56 6.88 8.62
CA ASP A 634 7.71 6.44 9.39
C ASP A 634 8.59 5.46 8.62
N ILE A 635 8.00 4.52 7.88
CA ILE A 635 8.73 3.56 7.03
C ILE A 635 9.51 4.29 5.93
N ASP A 636 8.86 5.21 5.22
CA ASP A 636 9.49 5.92 4.10
C ASP A 636 10.58 6.88 4.60
N LYS A 637 10.31 7.64 5.68
CA LYS A 637 11.32 8.49 6.32
C LYS A 637 12.51 7.65 6.77
N TYR A 638 12.27 6.54 7.45
CA TYR A 638 13.32 5.62 7.90
C TYR A 638 14.17 5.11 6.73
N SER A 639 13.54 4.71 5.62
CA SER A 639 14.22 4.23 4.42
C SER A 639 15.15 5.29 3.81
N LEU A 640 14.67 6.54 3.69
CA LEU A 640 15.48 7.66 3.19
C LEU A 640 16.69 7.94 4.09
N LEU A 641 16.48 7.99 5.41
CA LEU A 641 17.56 8.25 6.37
C LEU A 641 18.57 7.11 6.43
N ARG A 642 18.12 5.86 6.32
CA ARG A 642 19.01 4.68 6.24
C ARG A 642 19.84 4.70 4.96
N THR A 643 19.26 5.13 3.84
CA THR A 643 20.00 5.30 2.58
C THR A 643 21.09 6.35 2.71
N LEU A 644 20.79 7.47 3.38
CA LEU A 644 21.79 8.50 3.67
C LEU A 644 22.89 8.00 4.61
N ASP A 645 22.55 7.31 5.69
CA ASP A 645 23.51 6.74 6.63
C ASP A 645 24.43 5.69 5.96
N ALA A 646 23.86 4.81 5.13
CA ALA A 646 24.64 3.85 4.35
C ALA A 646 25.62 4.56 3.40
N GLU A 647 25.18 5.62 2.70
CA GLU A 647 26.04 6.39 1.81
C GLU A 647 27.14 7.17 2.56
N ILE A 648 26.85 7.68 3.76
CA ILE A 648 27.85 8.31 4.63
C ILE A 648 28.93 7.29 5.00
N ASN A 649 28.54 6.09 5.43
CA ASN A 649 29.47 5.03 5.80
C ASN A 649 30.29 4.52 4.60
N ASP A 650 29.66 4.37 3.44
CA ASP A 650 30.34 4.01 2.19
C ASP A 650 31.37 5.08 1.76
N THR A 651 31.00 6.36 1.87
CA THR A 651 31.89 7.50 1.59
C THR A 651 33.04 7.56 2.59
N LYS A 652 32.79 7.27 3.87
CA LYS A 652 33.82 7.17 4.90
C LYS A 652 34.87 6.11 4.57
N ALA A 653 34.45 4.95 4.06
CA ALA A 653 35.34 3.84 3.74
C ALA A 653 36.39 4.23 2.68
N ILE A 654 35.96 4.91 1.61
CA ILE A 654 36.89 5.36 0.57
C ILE A 654 37.74 6.56 1.01
N LEU A 655 37.16 7.56 1.68
CA LEU A 655 37.91 8.72 2.18
C LEU A 655 39.03 8.32 3.15
N SER A 656 38.81 7.29 3.97
CA SER A 656 39.81 6.73 4.88
C SER A 656 41.01 6.08 4.18
N SER A 657 40.95 5.91 2.84
CA SER A 657 42.07 5.45 2.03
C SER A 657 42.93 6.61 1.50
N CYS A 658 42.43 7.85 1.58
CA CYS A 658 43.08 9.04 1.02
C CYS A 658 43.53 10.05 2.08
N TYR A 659 42.79 10.15 3.19
CA TYR A 659 42.92 11.21 4.19
C TYR A 659 43.14 10.67 5.60
N GLN A 660 43.60 11.53 6.50
CA GLN A 660 43.71 11.18 7.93
C GLN A 660 42.32 11.15 8.59
N PRO A 661 42.12 10.38 9.68
CA PRO A 661 40.83 10.23 10.34
C PRO A 661 40.16 11.57 10.72
N GLU A 662 40.94 12.58 11.09
CA GLU A 662 40.47 13.91 11.47
C GLU A 662 39.84 14.66 10.28
N GLU A 663 40.49 14.61 9.11
CA GLU A 663 40.01 15.25 7.89
C GLU A 663 38.75 14.56 7.35
N VAL A 664 38.70 13.22 7.42
CA VAL A 664 37.50 12.44 7.05
C VAL A 664 36.32 12.84 7.94
N ALA A 665 36.56 13.01 9.25
CA ALA A 665 35.53 13.45 10.18
C ALA A 665 35.04 14.87 9.87
N GLU A 666 35.92 15.80 9.50
CA GLU A 666 35.51 17.16 9.12
C GLU A 666 34.66 17.20 7.84
N ILE A 667 35.05 16.45 6.81
CA ILE A 667 34.30 16.36 5.54
C ILE A 667 32.89 15.78 5.76
N LEU A 668 32.76 14.77 6.62
CA LEU A 668 31.48 14.08 6.88
C LEU A 668 30.61 14.74 7.96
N LYS A 669 31.17 15.67 8.74
CA LYS A 669 30.45 16.41 9.80
C LYS A 669 29.15 17.06 9.33
N PRO A 670 29.10 17.87 8.24
CA PRO A 670 27.85 18.50 7.81
C PRO A 670 26.75 17.48 7.45
N TYR A 671 27.13 16.32 6.90
CA TYR A 671 26.18 15.25 6.53
C TYR A 671 25.66 14.49 7.76
N SER A 672 26.55 14.12 8.67
CA SER A 672 26.20 13.40 9.90
C SER A 672 25.39 14.26 10.88
N THR A 673 25.74 15.54 11.06
CA THR A 673 24.92 16.49 11.82
C THR A 673 23.53 16.62 11.22
N LYS A 674 23.43 16.75 9.88
CA LYS A 674 22.13 16.88 9.22
C LYS A 674 21.30 15.61 9.30
N LEU A 675 21.92 14.43 9.22
CA LEU A 675 21.28 13.15 9.46
C LEU A 675 20.70 13.08 10.88
N GLN A 676 21.47 13.47 11.90
CA GLN A 676 21.00 13.53 13.29
C GLN A 676 19.83 14.51 13.46
N GLU A 677 19.91 15.70 12.86
CA GLU A 677 18.80 16.66 12.86
C GLU A 677 17.52 16.04 12.27
N LEU A 678 17.61 15.34 11.15
CA LEU A 678 16.46 14.69 10.50
C LEU A 678 15.88 13.52 11.33
N TRP A 679 16.73 12.79 12.05
CA TRP A 679 16.32 11.77 13.03
C TRP A 679 15.59 12.39 14.23
N HIS A 680 16.10 13.50 14.75
CA HIS A 680 15.56 14.17 15.93
C HIS A 680 14.38 15.09 15.63
N THR A 681 14.13 15.44 14.36
CA THR A 681 12.93 16.18 13.98
C THR A 681 11.72 15.30 14.31
N THR A 682 10.96 15.72 15.33
CA THR A 682 9.82 14.99 15.91
C THR A 682 8.87 14.52 14.82
N GLN A 683 8.34 13.30 14.98
CA GLN A 683 7.43 12.66 14.04
C GLN A 683 6.34 13.64 13.60
N GLN A 684 6.26 13.88 12.28
CA GLN A 684 5.10 14.41 11.56
C GLN A 684 4.88 15.94 11.51
N GLU A 685 5.92 16.75 11.63
CA GLU A 685 5.81 18.19 11.27
C GLU A 685 6.33 18.51 9.87
N THR A 686 7.19 17.65 9.31
CA THR A 686 7.88 17.92 8.04
C THR A 686 7.35 17.04 6.92
N ASP A 687 7.00 17.67 5.80
CA ASP A 687 6.61 17.01 4.56
C ASP A 687 7.71 16.04 4.09
N LEU A 688 7.33 14.80 3.78
CA LEU A 688 8.22 13.73 3.36
C LEU A 688 8.98 14.08 2.06
N HIS A 689 8.36 14.86 1.17
CA HIS A 689 9.01 15.34 -0.04
C HIS A 689 10.16 16.31 0.28
N LEU A 690 10.03 17.17 1.30
CA LEU A 690 11.12 18.04 1.74
C LEU A 690 12.27 17.24 2.32
N VAL A 691 11.96 16.20 3.12
CA VAL A 691 12.97 15.27 3.65
C VAL A 691 13.71 14.58 2.50
N LYS A 692 12.98 14.03 1.51
CA LYS A 692 13.56 13.40 0.30
C LYS A 692 14.50 14.36 -0.42
N ARG A 693 14.07 15.60 -0.70
CA ARG A 693 14.89 16.59 -1.41
C ARG A 693 16.17 16.96 -0.67
N VAL A 694 16.10 17.08 0.67
CA VAL A 694 17.28 17.32 1.50
C VAL A 694 18.23 16.12 1.43
N VAL A 695 17.70 14.90 1.58
CA VAL A 695 18.49 13.66 1.49
C VAL A 695 19.15 13.53 0.12
N GLU A 696 18.44 13.75 -0.98
CA GLU A 696 18.98 13.70 -2.34
C GLU A 696 20.12 14.70 -2.57
N LYS A 697 19.99 15.92 -2.05
CA LYS A 697 21.06 16.93 -2.11
C LYS A 697 22.31 16.46 -1.36
N LEU A 698 22.13 15.87 -0.18
CA LEU A 698 23.23 15.32 0.63
C LEU A 698 23.88 14.11 -0.06
N LEU A 699 23.09 13.20 -0.62
CA LEU A 699 23.57 12.05 -1.39
C LEU A 699 24.41 12.50 -2.60
N MET A 700 24.00 13.57 -3.29
CA MET A 700 24.76 14.12 -4.41
C MET A 700 26.14 14.65 -3.95
N GLY A 701 26.19 15.34 -2.81
CA GLY A 701 27.44 15.79 -2.21
C GLY A 701 28.37 14.64 -1.82
N LEU A 702 27.83 13.60 -1.18
CA LEU A 702 28.60 12.38 -0.82
C LEU A 702 29.16 11.66 -2.05
N LYS A 703 28.36 11.51 -3.11
CA LYS A 703 28.82 10.93 -4.39
C LYS A 703 29.95 11.73 -5.01
N SER A 704 29.89 13.06 -4.95
CA SER A 704 30.96 13.93 -5.41
C SER A 704 32.26 13.67 -4.65
N HIS A 705 32.21 13.58 -3.32
CA HIS A 705 33.38 13.28 -2.50
C HIS A 705 33.96 11.88 -2.78
N LYS A 706 33.12 10.86 -3.01
CA LYS A 706 33.59 9.52 -3.42
C LYS A 706 34.33 9.58 -4.74
N GLN A 707 33.80 10.29 -5.73
CA GLN A 707 34.41 10.42 -7.04
C GLN A 707 35.75 11.18 -6.96
N GLU A 708 35.80 12.26 -6.18
CA GLU A 708 37.04 13.02 -5.94
C GLU A 708 38.12 12.14 -5.28
N ALA A 709 37.76 11.36 -4.27
CA ALA A 709 38.67 10.41 -3.63
C ALA A 709 39.23 9.37 -4.60
N ARG A 710 38.39 8.81 -5.49
CA ARG A 710 38.82 7.88 -6.55
C ARG A 710 39.79 8.53 -7.53
N HIS A 711 39.49 9.75 -7.98
CA HIS A 711 40.38 10.48 -8.88
C HIS A 711 41.74 10.77 -8.25
N LEU A 712 41.79 11.11 -6.97
CA LEU A 712 43.05 11.30 -6.24
C LEU A 712 43.88 10.02 -6.17
N LEU A 713 43.26 8.88 -5.83
CA LEU A 713 43.94 7.58 -5.80
C LEU A 713 44.46 7.18 -7.17
N ASN A 714 43.62 7.27 -8.22
CA ASN A 714 44.04 6.95 -9.57
C ASN A 714 45.22 7.81 -10.00
N ARG A 715 45.16 9.13 -9.80
CA ARG A 715 46.25 10.04 -10.16
C ARG A 715 47.57 9.68 -9.47
N PHE A 716 47.51 9.33 -8.19
CA PHE A 716 48.71 8.95 -7.43
C PHE A 716 49.35 7.65 -7.95
N TYR A 717 48.54 6.62 -8.20
CA TYR A 717 49.04 5.32 -8.68
C TYR A 717 49.33 5.29 -10.18
N GLU A 718 48.67 6.11 -10.99
CA GLU A 718 48.97 6.31 -12.41
C GLU A 718 50.41 6.79 -12.61
N GLN A 719 50.85 7.72 -11.75
CA GLN A 719 52.23 8.21 -11.79
C GLN A 719 53.23 7.09 -11.50
N LYS A 720 53.00 6.31 -10.43
CA LYS A 720 53.85 5.16 -10.08
C LYS A 720 53.89 4.10 -11.19
N LEU A 721 52.74 3.79 -11.79
CA LEU A 721 52.65 2.85 -12.90
C LEU A 721 53.39 3.37 -14.14
N THR A 722 53.25 4.66 -14.46
CA THR A 722 53.94 5.30 -15.59
C THR A 722 55.45 5.21 -15.42
N ASP A 723 55.97 5.41 -14.20
CA ASP A 723 57.40 5.29 -13.91
C ASP A 723 57.89 3.84 -14.05
N LEU A 724 57.12 2.84 -13.59
CA LEU A 724 57.44 1.42 -13.82
C LEU A 724 57.41 1.06 -15.31
N MET A 725 56.42 1.54 -16.06
CA MET A 725 56.32 1.30 -17.50
C MET A 725 57.48 1.92 -18.28
N ARG A 726 57.98 3.10 -17.86
CA ARG A 726 59.16 3.73 -18.47
C ARG A 726 60.43 2.89 -18.26
N GLN A 727 60.55 2.20 -17.13
CA GLN A 727 61.69 1.34 -16.80
C GLN A 727 61.60 -0.07 -17.41
N ARG A 728 60.45 -0.41 -18.01
CA ARG A 728 60.22 -1.72 -18.63
C ARG A 728 61.24 -1.96 -19.76
N PRO A 729 62.02 -3.05 -19.71
CA PRO A 729 63.02 -3.33 -20.74
C PRO A 729 62.35 -3.69 -22.07
N ALA A 730 63.00 -3.33 -23.18
CA ALA A 730 62.58 -3.78 -24.51
C ALA A 730 62.88 -5.28 -24.68
N LEU A 731 62.02 -5.98 -25.42
CA LEU A 731 62.26 -7.38 -25.78
C LEU A 731 63.46 -7.44 -26.75
N GLY A 732 64.62 -7.83 -26.23
CA GLY A 732 65.84 -8.07 -27.00
C GLY A 732 66.89 -6.97 -26.79
N ASP A 733 67.61 -7.05 -25.67
CA ASP A 733 68.89 -6.34 -25.55
C ASP A 733 69.88 -6.97 -26.56
N ARG A 734 70.52 -6.15 -27.39
CA ARG A 734 71.46 -6.59 -28.44
C ARG A 734 72.79 -7.08 -27.83
N LEU A 735 72.75 -8.22 -27.15
CA LEU A 735 73.92 -8.93 -26.62
C LEU A 735 74.33 -10.07 -27.59
N SER A 736 75.60 -10.46 -27.57
CA SER A 736 76.13 -11.56 -28.38
C SER A 736 75.63 -12.91 -27.89
N GLU A 737 75.21 -13.80 -28.79
CA GLU A 737 74.66 -15.14 -28.45
C GLU A 737 75.59 -16.00 -27.57
N ILE A 738 76.89 -15.71 -27.57
CA ILE A 738 77.92 -16.42 -26.79
C ILE A 738 77.93 -15.97 -25.31
N ASN A 739 77.27 -14.85 -24.99
CA ASN A 739 77.22 -14.32 -23.63
C ASN A 739 76.42 -15.23 -22.69
N PRO A 740 77.02 -15.76 -21.60
CA PRO A 740 76.38 -16.76 -20.74
C PRO A 740 75.18 -16.20 -19.97
N PHE A 741 75.08 -14.87 -19.82
CA PHE A 741 73.98 -14.23 -19.09
C PHE A 741 72.72 -14.02 -19.95
N ILE A 742 72.70 -14.34 -21.24
CA ILE A 742 71.52 -14.12 -22.09
C ILE A 742 70.30 -14.90 -21.59
N ILE A 743 70.49 -16.17 -21.19
CA ILE A 743 69.39 -17.01 -20.70
C ILE A 743 68.82 -16.42 -19.40
N GLU A 744 69.70 -16.07 -18.46
CA GLU A 744 69.31 -15.47 -17.19
C GLU A 744 68.65 -14.11 -17.37
N LEU A 745 69.22 -13.23 -18.21
CA LEU A 745 68.65 -11.91 -18.53
C LEU A 745 67.27 -12.03 -19.18
N ASN A 746 67.08 -12.98 -20.09
CA ASN A 746 65.77 -13.26 -20.69
C ASN A 746 64.75 -13.76 -19.66
N GLN A 747 65.18 -14.60 -18.70
CA GLN A 747 64.32 -15.02 -17.60
C GLN A 747 63.95 -13.83 -16.70
N GLN A 748 64.89 -12.95 -16.38
CA GLN A 748 64.61 -11.74 -15.58
C GLN A 748 63.71 -10.76 -16.34
N ASN A 749 63.92 -10.56 -17.65
CA ASN A 749 63.03 -9.76 -18.50
C ASN A 749 61.59 -10.31 -18.48
N ARG A 750 61.40 -11.63 -18.54
CA ARG A 750 60.08 -12.26 -18.39
C ARG A 750 59.46 -11.99 -17.01
N LYS A 751 60.24 -12.13 -15.93
CA LYS A 751 59.77 -11.85 -14.56
C LYS A 751 59.34 -10.39 -14.39
N VAL A 752 60.12 -9.43 -14.91
CA VAL A 752 59.76 -8.01 -14.93
C VAL A 752 58.46 -7.78 -15.70
N HIS A 753 58.31 -8.38 -16.89
CA HIS A 753 57.08 -8.25 -17.66
C HIS A 753 55.85 -8.80 -16.94
N ILE A 754 55.97 -9.96 -16.28
CA ILE A 754 54.89 -10.55 -15.50
C ILE A 754 54.52 -9.62 -14.34
N ALA A 755 55.51 -9.21 -13.53
CA ALA A 755 55.27 -8.36 -12.37
C ALA A 755 54.64 -7.00 -12.75
N ILE A 756 55.12 -6.34 -13.81
CA ILE A 756 54.53 -5.08 -14.29
C ILE A 756 53.10 -5.32 -14.83
N ASN A 757 52.84 -6.43 -15.53
CA ASN A 757 51.50 -6.73 -16.02
C ASN A 757 50.52 -7.00 -14.85
N GLU A 758 50.95 -7.67 -13.79
CA GLU A 758 50.14 -7.86 -12.56
C GLU A 758 49.76 -6.51 -11.92
N VAL A 759 50.70 -5.55 -11.88
CA VAL A 759 50.43 -4.18 -11.41
C VAL A 759 49.42 -3.48 -12.32
N ILE A 760 49.56 -3.60 -13.65
CA ILE A 760 48.59 -3.01 -14.61
C ILE A 760 47.20 -3.60 -14.40
N GLU A 761 47.06 -4.92 -14.33
CA GLU A 761 45.77 -5.59 -14.11
C GLU A 761 45.13 -5.14 -12.80
N ARG A 762 45.91 -5.04 -11.72
CA ARG A 762 45.37 -4.59 -10.43
C ARG A 762 45.02 -3.10 -10.43
N TYR A 763 45.83 -2.26 -11.07
CA TYR A 763 45.54 -0.83 -11.24
C TYR A 763 44.26 -0.58 -12.03
N GLN A 764 44.04 -1.30 -13.14
CA GLN A 764 42.81 -1.19 -13.95
C GLN A 764 41.53 -1.52 -13.16
N ASN A 765 41.66 -2.27 -12.06
CA ASN A 765 40.55 -2.64 -11.20
C ASN A 765 40.28 -1.64 -10.06
N ILE A 766 41.07 -0.57 -9.88
CA ILE A 766 40.81 0.47 -8.86
C ILE A 766 39.43 1.11 -9.08
N ASP A 767 39.09 1.46 -10.32
CA ASP A 767 37.78 2.05 -10.63
C ASP A 767 36.60 1.08 -10.44
N ARG A 768 36.86 -0.23 -10.38
CA ARG A 768 35.83 -1.27 -10.21
C ARG A 768 35.75 -1.82 -8.79
N ALA A 769 36.75 -1.53 -7.95
CA ALA A 769 36.79 -2.01 -6.58
C ALA A 769 35.65 -1.39 -5.76
N ASP A 770 35.09 -2.20 -4.87
CA ASP A 770 34.13 -1.71 -3.88
C ASP A 770 34.83 -0.77 -2.89
N ASN A 771 34.16 0.29 -2.47
CA ASN A 771 34.73 1.32 -1.59
C ASN A 771 35.15 0.74 -0.24
N SER A 772 34.39 -0.25 0.26
CA SER A 772 34.69 -0.95 1.50
C SER A 772 36.00 -1.75 1.44
N GLN A 773 36.37 -2.22 0.24
CA GLN A 773 37.55 -3.06 0.00
C GLN A 773 38.73 -2.26 -0.58
N MET A 774 38.53 -0.97 -0.89
CA MET A 774 39.53 -0.11 -1.54
C MET A 774 40.85 -0.11 -0.79
N LYS A 775 40.82 -0.02 0.55
CA LYS A 775 42.03 -0.03 1.38
C LYS A 775 42.83 -1.33 1.22
N ALA A 776 42.18 -2.48 1.18
CA ALA A 776 42.85 -3.76 0.95
C ALA A 776 43.40 -3.85 -0.48
N HIS A 777 42.63 -3.40 -1.47
CA HIS A 777 43.06 -3.35 -2.87
C HIS A 777 44.32 -2.51 -3.06
N ILE A 778 44.39 -1.35 -2.40
CA ILE A 778 45.56 -0.47 -2.38
C ILE A 778 46.77 -1.17 -1.76
N LEU A 779 46.62 -1.82 -0.60
CA LEU A 779 47.72 -2.56 0.04
C LEU A 779 48.32 -3.63 -0.87
N PHE A 780 47.48 -4.37 -1.60
CA PHE A 780 47.96 -5.36 -2.57
C PHE A 780 48.62 -4.71 -3.80
N LEU A 781 48.14 -3.55 -4.24
CA LEU A 781 48.76 -2.80 -5.33
C LEU A 781 50.15 -2.29 -4.94
N GLU A 782 50.31 -1.76 -3.73
CA GLU A 782 51.60 -1.34 -3.21
C GLU A 782 52.59 -2.50 -3.13
N GLU A 783 52.11 -3.67 -2.71
CA GLU A 783 52.91 -4.89 -2.65
C GLU A 783 53.33 -5.39 -4.04
N ASP A 784 52.44 -5.36 -5.03
CA ASP A 784 52.79 -5.76 -6.40
C ASP A 784 53.73 -4.73 -7.07
N ILE A 785 53.58 -3.44 -6.77
CA ILE A 785 54.54 -2.39 -7.16
C ILE A 785 55.93 -2.69 -6.58
N ARG A 786 56.00 -3.06 -5.30
CA ARG A 786 57.27 -3.43 -4.63
C ARG A 786 57.93 -4.61 -5.33
N LYS A 787 57.18 -5.69 -5.62
CA LYS A 787 57.70 -6.86 -6.37
C LYS A 787 58.20 -6.49 -7.77
N ALA A 788 57.48 -5.61 -8.47
CA ALA A 788 57.90 -5.15 -9.79
C ALA A 788 59.21 -4.37 -9.74
N GLN A 789 59.41 -3.53 -8.71
CA GLN A 789 60.67 -2.83 -8.49
C GLN A 789 61.82 -3.80 -8.18
N GLU A 790 61.59 -4.79 -7.32
CA GLU A 790 62.59 -5.83 -7.00
C GLU A 790 63.01 -6.64 -8.24
N ALA A 791 62.06 -6.96 -9.13
CA ALA A 791 62.35 -7.63 -10.39
C ALA A 791 63.18 -6.76 -11.34
N LEU A 792 62.90 -5.44 -11.41
CA LEU A 792 63.68 -4.48 -12.20
C LEU A 792 65.12 -4.37 -11.69
N ASP A 793 65.31 -4.28 -10.37
CA ASP A 793 66.62 -4.19 -9.74
C ASP A 793 67.44 -5.47 -9.98
N ALA A 794 66.82 -6.65 -9.84
CA ALA A 794 67.46 -7.94 -10.14
C ALA A 794 67.88 -8.04 -11.61
N ARG A 795 67.03 -7.58 -12.54
CA ARG A 795 67.35 -7.53 -13.97
C ARG A 795 68.50 -6.58 -14.26
N ALA A 796 68.55 -5.42 -13.61
CA ALA A 796 69.65 -4.45 -13.76
C ALA A 796 71.00 -5.04 -13.34
N GLN A 797 71.03 -5.79 -12.23
CA GLN A 797 72.26 -6.47 -11.77
C GLN A 797 72.77 -7.51 -12.78
N VAL A 798 71.89 -8.33 -13.35
CA VAL A 798 72.26 -9.32 -14.37
C VAL A 798 72.72 -8.63 -15.66
N PHE A 799 72.06 -7.55 -16.05
CA PHE A 799 72.42 -6.78 -17.25
C PHE A 799 73.82 -6.16 -17.16
N GLU A 800 74.18 -5.58 -16.01
CA GLU A 800 75.54 -5.04 -15.82
C GLU A 800 76.61 -6.13 -15.89
N LYS A 801 76.37 -7.33 -15.32
CA LYS A 801 77.28 -8.47 -15.49
C LYS A 801 77.41 -8.91 -16.95
N ALA A 802 76.29 -8.98 -17.68
CA ALA A 802 76.30 -9.34 -19.10
C ALA A 802 77.11 -8.34 -19.94
N LYS A 803 77.03 -7.04 -19.62
CA LYS A 803 77.77 -5.95 -20.28
C LYS A 803 79.29 -6.05 -20.08
N VAL A 804 79.74 -6.56 -18.93
CA VAL A 804 81.16 -6.86 -18.69
C VAL A 804 81.64 -7.93 -19.68
N ILE A 805 80.88 -9.02 -19.87
CA ILE A 805 81.23 -10.08 -20.83
C ILE A 805 81.25 -9.55 -22.28
N GLU A 806 80.29 -8.71 -22.67
CA GLU A 806 80.31 -8.08 -24.01
C GLU A 806 81.57 -7.27 -24.27
N THR A 807 82.05 -6.55 -23.25
CA THR A 807 83.29 -5.79 -23.34
C THR A 807 84.48 -6.73 -23.54
N ARG A 808 84.51 -7.87 -22.84
CA ARG A 808 85.58 -8.88 -22.94
C ARG A 808 85.60 -9.61 -24.27
N LEU A 809 84.44 -9.96 -24.81
CA LEU A 809 84.30 -10.56 -26.14
C LEU A 809 84.90 -9.64 -27.23
N LYS A 810 84.85 -8.32 -27.03
CA LYS A 810 85.46 -7.32 -27.95
C LYS A 810 86.92 -7.01 -27.64
N SER A 811 87.50 -7.57 -26.57
CA SER A 811 88.88 -7.28 -26.19
C SER A 811 89.88 -7.81 -27.22
N ALA A 812 90.95 -7.06 -27.44
CA ALA A 812 91.97 -7.40 -28.43
C ALA A 812 92.65 -8.76 -28.12
N ALA A 813 92.87 -9.06 -26.84
CA ALA A 813 93.46 -10.33 -26.40
C ALA A 813 92.50 -11.52 -26.64
N TYR A 814 91.20 -11.36 -26.45
CA TYR A 814 90.24 -12.42 -26.78
C TYR A 814 90.18 -12.68 -28.29
N GLN A 815 90.05 -11.62 -29.09
CA GLN A 815 90.01 -11.73 -30.55
C GLN A 815 91.29 -12.33 -31.15
N LYS A 816 92.46 -12.00 -30.60
CA LYS A 816 93.72 -12.61 -31.05
C LYS A 816 93.88 -14.07 -30.61
N SER A 817 93.32 -14.47 -29.47
CA SER A 817 93.26 -15.89 -29.08
C SER A 817 92.39 -16.71 -30.05
N LEU A 818 91.22 -16.20 -30.44
CA LEU A 818 90.39 -16.84 -31.46
C LEU A 818 91.10 -16.96 -32.81
N TYR A 819 91.81 -15.91 -33.24
CA TYR A 819 92.63 -15.94 -34.45
C TYR A 819 93.71 -17.04 -34.42
N VAL A 820 94.32 -17.31 -33.27
CA VAL A 820 95.27 -18.43 -33.10
C VAL A 820 94.57 -19.77 -33.34
N ILE A 821 93.41 -20.00 -32.72
CA ILE A 821 92.61 -21.22 -32.91
C ILE A 821 92.24 -21.39 -34.40
N GLU A 822 91.68 -20.35 -35.04
CA GLU A 822 91.32 -20.39 -36.45
C GLU A 822 92.51 -20.71 -37.37
N THR A 823 93.70 -20.22 -37.03
CA THR A 823 94.91 -20.50 -37.79
C THR A 823 95.30 -21.97 -37.68
N MET A 824 95.20 -22.55 -36.48
CA MET A 824 95.42 -23.98 -36.26
C MET A 824 94.38 -24.84 -36.97
N GLU A 825 93.10 -24.43 -36.99
CA GLU A 825 92.03 -25.15 -37.70
C GLU A 825 92.26 -25.18 -39.22
N LYS A 826 92.69 -24.06 -39.80
CA LYS A 826 93.06 -23.97 -41.22
C LYS A 826 94.26 -24.87 -41.54
N GLU A 827 95.26 -24.92 -40.67
CA GLU A 827 96.41 -25.81 -40.85
C GLU A 827 96.06 -27.28 -40.67
N TYR A 828 95.21 -27.61 -39.69
CA TYR A 828 94.69 -28.97 -39.54
C TYR A 828 94.06 -29.45 -40.84
N ARG A 829 93.15 -28.65 -41.41
CA ARG A 829 92.48 -29.00 -42.68
C ARG A 829 93.48 -29.17 -43.82
N ARG A 830 94.45 -28.25 -43.94
CA ARG A 830 95.49 -28.32 -44.99
C ARG A 830 96.33 -29.59 -44.90
N ILE A 831 96.68 -30.02 -43.68
CA ILE A 831 97.45 -31.26 -43.47
C ILE A 831 96.59 -32.47 -43.80
N LEU A 832 95.36 -32.51 -43.28
CA LEU A 832 94.46 -33.62 -43.49
C LEU A 832 94.21 -33.86 -44.98
N ASP A 833 93.80 -32.82 -45.72
CA ASP A 833 93.51 -32.91 -47.16
C ASP A 833 94.73 -33.35 -47.98
N LYS A 834 95.95 -33.03 -47.52
CA LYS A 834 97.18 -33.35 -48.24
C LYS A 834 97.60 -34.82 -48.10
N TYR A 835 97.38 -35.43 -46.94
CA TYR A 835 97.95 -36.74 -46.61
C TYR A 835 96.91 -37.85 -46.46
N ILE A 836 95.63 -37.53 -46.35
CA ILE A 836 94.56 -38.52 -46.17
C ILE A 836 94.42 -39.47 -47.35
N ASP A 837 94.54 -38.97 -48.58
CA ASP A 837 94.41 -39.80 -49.79
C ASP A 837 95.58 -40.80 -49.88
N SER A 838 96.81 -40.39 -49.53
CA SER A 838 97.96 -41.30 -49.45
C SER A 838 97.82 -42.35 -48.33
N ALA A 839 97.25 -41.97 -47.18
CA ALA A 839 96.98 -42.91 -46.09
C ALA A 839 95.88 -43.94 -46.45
N LEU A 840 95.00 -43.63 -47.40
CA LEU A 840 94.01 -44.55 -47.96
C LEU A 840 94.61 -45.52 -49.00
N GLU A 841 95.68 -45.10 -49.68
CA GLU A 841 96.35 -45.85 -50.76
C GLU A 841 97.47 -46.80 -50.30
N THR A 842 98.01 -46.61 -49.10
CA THR A 842 99.13 -47.43 -48.59
C THR A 842 98.61 -48.80 -48.11
N ASP A 843 98.76 -49.85 -48.93
CA ASP A 843 98.59 -51.25 -48.50
C ASP A 843 99.83 -51.69 -47.69
N PRO A 844 99.69 -52.38 -46.55
CA PRO A 844 100.84 -52.87 -45.78
C PRO A 844 101.44 -54.11 -46.46
N GLU A 845 102.23 -53.93 -47.51
CA GLU A 845 103.20 -54.95 -47.94
C GLU A 845 104.33 -54.99 -46.91
N ASP A 846 104.15 -55.75 -45.83
CA ASP A 846 105.19 -56.47 -45.07
C ASP A 846 104.57 -57.06 -43.78
N GLY A 847 103.76 -58.11 -43.95
CA GLY A 847 103.21 -58.89 -42.85
C GLY A 847 102.29 -60.02 -43.34
N ASP A 848 102.82 -61.24 -43.36
CA ASP A 848 102.22 -62.55 -43.65
C ASP A 848 100.78 -62.60 -44.22
N GLU A 849 100.69 -63.14 -45.45
CA GLU A 849 99.45 -63.54 -46.10
C GLU A 849 98.64 -64.49 -45.18
N ASN A 850 97.38 -64.11 -44.94
CA ASN A 850 96.26 -64.87 -44.35
C ASN A 850 95.93 -64.61 -42.87
N GLU A 851 95.44 -63.41 -42.50
CA GLU A 851 94.36 -63.25 -41.49
C GLU A 851 93.68 -61.85 -41.40
N PHE A 852 94.10 -60.81 -42.14
CA PHE A 852 93.72 -59.40 -41.86
C PHE A 852 92.82 -58.65 -42.87
N ALA A 853 92.17 -59.33 -43.84
CA ALA A 853 91.41 -58.62 -44.88
C ALA A 853 90.15 -57.85 -44.40
N GLN A 854 89.61 -58.14 -43.21
CA GLN A 854 88.47 -57.40 -42.63
C GLN A 854 88.89 -56.10 -41.91
N ASP A 855 90.06 -56.08 -41.25
CA ASP A 855 90.58 -54.90 -40.55
C ASP A 855 90.94 -53.77 -41.53
N ASP A 856 91.40 -54.11 -42.74
CA ASP A 856 91.79 -53.12 -43.75
C ASP A 856 90.59 -52.35 -44.34
N GLN A 857 89.42 -53.00 -44.47
CA GLN A 857 88.20 -52.31 -44.88
C GLN A 857 87.67 -51.38 -43.78
N GLU A 858 87.78 -51.78 -42.52
CA GLU A 858 87.38 -50.95 -41.39
C GLU A 858 88.29 -49.71 -41.25
N ILE A 859 89.60 -49.87 -41.42
CA ILE A 859 90.57 -48.75 -41.40
C ILE A 859 90.29 -47.76 -42.54
N LYS A 860 90.06 -48.25 -43.77
CA LYS A 860 89.72 -47.38 -44.92
C LYS A 860 88.39 -46.65 -44.69
N ALA A 861 87.37 -47.31 -44.13
CA ALA A 861 86.11 -46.66 -43.76
C ALA A 861 86.28 -45.58 -42.68
N LYS A 862 87.06 -45.87 -41.63
CA LYS A 862 87.33 -44.92 -40.53
C LYS A 862 88.11 -43.69 -40.97
N LEU A 863 89.09 -43.86 -41.88
CA LEU A 863 89.79 -42.74 -42.50
C LEU A 863 88.84 -41.89 -43.38
N GLN A 864 87.89 -42.52 -44.07
CA GLN A 864 86.91 -41.81 -44.89
C GLN A 864 85.87 -41.04 -44.05
N GLU A 865 85.45 -41.59 -42.90
CA GLU A 865 84.64 -40.87 -41.90
C GLU A 865 85.41 -39.63 -41.38
N LEU A 866 86.70 -39.78 -41.13
CA LEU A 866 87.56 -38.72 -40.59
C LEU A 866 87.65 -37.51 -41.53
N ARG A 867 87.66 -37.73 -42.85
CA ARG A 867 87.62 -36.67 -43.86
C ARG A 867 86.41 -35.74 -43.71
N ALA A 868 85.28 -36.29 -43.25
CA ALA A 868 84.04 -35.54 -43.10
C ALA A 868 83.94 -34.77 -41.77
N ILE A 869 84.83 -35.01 -40.81
CA ILE A 869 84.80 -34.36 -39.49
C ILE A 869 85.69 -33.11 -39.51
N PRO A 870 85.14 -31.89 -39.31
CA PRO A 870 85.94 -30.68 -39.22
C PRO A 870 86.89 -30.73 -38.01
N GLY A 871 88.16 -30.42 -38.22
CA GLY A 871 89.17 -30.31 -37.16
C GLY A 871 89.08 -29.03 -36.35
N THR A 872 87.96 -28.87 -35.65
CA THR A 872 87.66 -27.74 -34.76
C THR A 872 87.57 -28.22 -33.32
N VAL A 873 87.71 -27.31 -32.36
CA VAL A 873 87.63 -27.63 -30.92
C VAL A 873 86.30 -28.30 -30.55
N ALA A 874 85.20 -27.85 -31.15
CA ALA A 874 83.87 -28.41 -30.90
C ALA A 874 83.78 -29.92 -31.21
N ASN A 875 84.63 -30.42 -32.12
CA ASN A 875 84.70 -31.84 -32.48
C ASN A 875 85.82 -32.59 -31.77
N TYR A 876 86.55 -31.97 -30.83
CA TYR A 876 87.71 -32.56 -30.16
C TYR A 876 87.39 -33.93 -29.55
N ALA A 877 86.32 -34.04 -28.77
CA ALA A 877 85.95 -35.30 -28.11
C ALA A 877 85.73 -36.43 -29.12
N ARG A 878 85.05 -36.12 -30.23
CA ARG A 878 84.83 -37.06 -31.34
C ARG A 878 86.14 -37.40 -32.02
N LEU A 879 87.00 -36.42 -32.33
CA LEU A 879 88.28 -36.62 -33.02
C LEU A 879 89.32 -37.35 -32.15
N ALA A 880 89.22 -37.25 -30.82
CA ALA A 880 90.07 -37.98 -29.88
C ALA A 880 89.86 -39.49 -29.95
N GLU A 881 88.64 -39.95 -30.26
CA GLU A 881 88.37 -41.37 -30.53
C GLU A 881 89.10 -41.86 -31.79
N TYR A 882 89.44 -40.95 -32.72
CA TYR A 882 90.18 -41.25 -33.94
C TYR A 882 91.68 -40.97 -33.83
N LYS A 883 92.21 -40.79 -32.62
CA LYS A 883 93.62 -40.41 -32.39
C LYS A 883 94.60 -41.31 -33.15
N ASP A 884 94.41 -42.62 -33.10
CA ASP A 884 95.32 -43.56 -33.76
C ASP A 884 95.26 -43.44 -35.29
N TYR A 885 94.08 -43.17 -35.84
CA TYR A 885 93.89 -42.91 -37.27
C TYR A 885 94.44 -41.55 -37.70
N LEU A 886 94.27 -40.50 -36.89
CA LEU A 886 94.90 -39.20 -37.10
C LEU A 886 96.41 -39.30 -37.13
N ASN A 887 96.99 -40.07 -36.21
CA ASN A 887 98.42 -40.32 -36.15
C ASN A 887 98.93 -41.12 -37.36
N LYS A 888 98.11 -42.03 -37.91
CA LYS A 888 98.40 -42.73 -39.17
C LYS A 888 98.44 -41.79 -40.38
N VAL A 889 97.57 -40.77 -40.41
CA VAL A 889 97.58 -39.75 -41.49
C VAL A 889 98.74 -38.79 -41.30
N ASP A 890 98.83 -38.14 -40.14
CA ASP A 890 99.91 -37.23 -39.77
C ASP A 890 99.88 -36.93 -38.25
N LEU A 891 100.99 -37.18 -37.55
CA LEU A 891 101.16 -36.96 -36.11
C LEU A 891 100.87 -35.53 -35.64
N ARG A 892 100.86 -34.54 -36.54
CA ARG A 892 100.63 -33.12 -36.23
C ARG A 892 99.15 -32.81 -36.05
N LEU A 893 98.25 -33.57 -36.66
CA LEU A 893 96.82 -33.30 -36.64
C LEU A 893 96.26 -33.31 -35.22
N PHE A 894 96.58 -34.36 -34.45
CA PHE A 894 96.11 -34.46 -33.06
C PHE A 894 96.77 -33.40 -32.16
N LYS A 895 98.06 -33.10 -32.36
CA LYS A 895 98.77 -32.04 -31.62
C LYS A 895 98.14 -30.66 -31.85
N LEU A 896 97.73 -30.34 -33.08
CA LEU A 896 97.02 -29.08 -33.38
C LEU A 896 95.67 -29.02 -32.67
N LEU A 897 94.91 -30.12 -32.60
CA LEU A 897 93.65 -30.18 -31.86
C LEU A 897 93.84 -29.98 -30.35
N GLU A 898 94.84 -30.62 -29.75
CA GLU A 898 95.18 -30.42 -28.33
C GLU A 898 95.57 -28.97 -28.03
N MET A 899 96.29 -28.32 -28.94
CA MET A 899 96.64 -26.90 -28.79
C MET A 899 95.40 -26.01 -28.88
N GLN A 900 94.54 -26.22 -29.89
CA GLN A 900 93.30 -25.46 -30.05
C GLN A 900 92.41 -25.58 -28.80
N LEU A 901 92.25 -26.78 -28.25
CA LEU A 901 91.46 -27.03 -27.05
C LEU A 901 91.96 -26.20 -25.87
N LYS A 902 93.28 -26.15 -25.64
CA LYS A 902 93.85 -25.39 -24.52
C LYS A 902 93.65 -23.88 -24.63
N PHE A 903 93.74 -23.33 -25.84
CA PHE A 903 93.42 -21.92 -26.07
C PHE A 903 91.92 -21.64 -25.83
N ASP A 904 91.05 -22.55 -26.27
CA ASP A 904 89.62 -22.43 -26.05
C ASP A 904 89.23 -22.58 -24.58
N GLU A 905 89.81 -23.51 -23.82
CA GLU A 905 89.57 -23.66 -22.38
C GLU A 905 89.86 -22.35 -21.61
N ILE A 906 90.97 -21.67 -21.94
CA ILE A 906 91.30 -20.36 -21.35
C ILE A 906 90.28 -19.30 -21.76
N ASN A 907 89.85 -19.30 -23.02
CA ASN A 907 88.81 -18.40 -23.53
C ASN A 907 87.48 -18.61 -22.80
N GLN A 908 87.02 -19.86 -22.67
CA GLN A 908 85.77 -20.23 -22.01
C GLN A 908 85.77 -19.81 -20.53
N MET A 909 86.88 -20.00 -19.80
CA MET A 909 87.00 -19.52 -18.42
C MET A 909 86.86 -17.99 -18.32
N TYR A 910 87.42 -17.25 -19.28
CA TYR A 910 87.45 -15.79 -19.28
C TYR A 910 86.09 -15.13 -19.56
N ILE A 911 85.26 -15.78 -20.38
CA ILE A 911 83.91 -15.32 -20.72
C ILE A 911 82.81 -16.02 -19.91
N SER A 912 83.17 -16.79 -18.87
CA SER A 912 82.22 -17.55 -18.06
C SER A 912 81.33 -16.68 -17.17
N SER A 913 80.18 -17.21 -16.77
CA SER A 913 79.29 -16.59 -15.78
C SER A 913 79.93 -16.50 -14.39
N GLU A 914 80.86 -17.41 -14.08
CA GLU A 914 81.66 -17.43 -12.86
C GLU A 914 83.01 -16.76 -13.09
N LEU A 915 82.93 -15.50 -13.46
CA LEU A 915 84.04 -14.69 -13.95
C LEU A 915 85.28 -14.69 -13.02
N LEU A 916 85.07 -14.77 -11.71
CA LEU A 916 86.13 -14.81 -10.70
C LEU A 916 86.72 -16.21 -10.48
N GLY A 917 86.14 -17.26 -11.06
CA GLY A 917 86.63 -18.64 -10.99
C GLY A 917 88.00 -18.82 -11.66
N MET A 918 88.41 -17.91 -12.55
CA MET A 918 89.77 -17.88 -13.07
C MET A 918 90.81 -17.46 -12.01
N LEU A 919 90.41 -16.72 -10.97
CA LEU A 919 91.30 -16.28 -9.88
C LEU A 919 91.33 -17.32 -8.75
N THR A 920 92.51 -17.55 -8.18
CA THR A 920 92.67 -18.35 -6.96
C THR A 920 92.20 -17.57 -5.73
N GLU A 921 91.82 -18.25 -4.66
CA GLU A 921 91.39 -17.61 -3.40
C GLU A 921 92.41 -16.58 -2.89
N LYS A 922 93.70 -16.85 -3.05
CA LYS A 922 94.79 -15.92 -2.65
C LYS A 922 94.81 -14.65 -3.49
N GLU A 923 94.59 -14.76 -4.80
CA GLU A 923 94.54 -13.61 -5.71
C GLU A 923 93.30 -12.75 -5.45
N GLN A 924 92.16 -13.40 -5.16
CA GLN A 924 90.94 -12.70 -4.76
C GLN A 924 91.17 -11.92 -3.45
N GLN A 925 91.76 -12.56 -2.43
CA GLN A 925 92.08 -11.91 -1.15
C GLN A 925 93.05 -10.73 -1.30
N ALA A 926 94.04 -10.86 -2.19
CA ALA A 926 95.00 -9.78 -2.47
C ALA A 926 94.33 -8.57 -3.13
N ALA A 927 93.36 -8.80 -4.01
CA ALA A 927 92.61 -7.74 -4.70
C ALA A 927 91.51 -7.10 -3.83
N THR A 928 90.88 -7.86 -2.93
CA THR A 928 89.85 -7.34 -2.01
C THR A 928 90.43 -6.53 -0.84
N GLY A 929 91.68 -6.80 -0.45
CA GLY A 929 92.26 -6.26 0.77
C GLY A 929 91.62 -6.81 2.05
N ILE A 930 92.09 -6.35 3.22
CA ILE A 930 91.62 -6.83 4.55
C ILE A 930 90.26 -6.19 4.94
N VAL A 931 89.89 -5.05 4.33
CA VAL A 931 88.62 -4.33 4.61
C VAL A 931 88.02 -3.82 3.30
N ILE A 932 86.78 -4.24 3.01
CA ILE A 932 86.01 -3.77 1.84
C ILE A 932 85.38 -2.41 2.19
N ILE A 933 85.90 -1.32 1.62
CA ILE A 933 85.40 0.05 1.86
C ILE A 933 84.29 0.41 0.86
N ASN A 934 84.44 -0.02 -0.40
CA ASN A 934 83.44 0.16 -1.46
C ASN A 934 83.29 -1.14 -2.27
N PRO A 935 82.12 -1.80 -2.23
CA PRO A 935 81.88 -3.06 -2.94
C PRO A 935 82.07 -2.96 -4.46
N GLN A 936 81.69 -1.83 -5.06
CA GLN A 936 81.74 -1.65 -6.52
C GLN A 936 83.18 -1.46 -7.00
N GLU A 937 83.95 -0.60 -6.32
CA GLU A 937 85.37 -0.40 -6.63
C GLU A 937 86.17 -1.70 -6.40
N THR A 938 85.80 -2.48 -5.39
CA THR A 938 86.43 -3.78 -5.12
C THR A 938 86.15 -4.78 -6.23
N TYR A 939 84.91 -4.82 -6.73
CA TYR A 939 84.53 -5.66 -7.86
C TYR A 939 85.28 -5.28 -9.14
N GLU A 940 85.41 -3.99 -9.45
CA GLU A 940 86.19 -3.51 -10.61
C GLU A 940 87.67 -3.91 -10.55
N ARG A 941 88.29 -3.85 -9.36
CA ARG A 941 89.68 -4.32 -9.16
C ARG A 941 89.81 -5.83 -9.39
N LEU A 942 88.84 -6.62 -8.95
CA LEU A 942 88.80 -8.06 -9.20
C LEU A 942 88.64 -8.38 -10.70
N LEU A 943 87.82 -7.62 -11.42
CA LEU A 943 87.68 -7.74 -12.88
C LEU A 943 89.01 -7.47 -13.59
N ALA A 944 89.71 -6.40 -13.23
CA ALA A 944 91.02 -6.06 -13.80
C ALA A 944 92.07 -7.15 -13.53
N CYS A 945 92.09 -7.71 -12.31
CA CYS A 945 92.97 -8.85 -11.99
C CYS A 945 92.68 -10.08 -12.87
N ALA A 946 91.41 -10.37 -13.14
CA ALA A 946 91.02 -11.47 -14.02
C ALA A 946 91.44 -11.20 -15.49
N ASP A 947 91.27 -9.97 -16.00
CA ASP A 947 91.72 -9.59 -17.34
C ASP A 947 93.25 -9.76 -17.50
N LYS A 948 93.99 -9.36 -16.47
CA LYS A 948 95.45 -9.54 -16.40
C LYS A 948 95.83 -11.02 -16.39
N LYS A 949 95.16 -11.83 -15.57
CA LYS A 949 95.44 -13.26 -15.46
C LYS A 949 95.16 -13.99 -16.77
N TYR A 950 94.06 -13.66 -17.44
CA TYR A 950 93.75 -14.18 -18.77
C TYR A 950 94.88 -13.87 -19.76
N ALA A 951 95.32 -12.61 -19.85
CA ALA A 951 96.40 -12.22 -20.74
C ALA A 951 97.72 -12.96 -20.42
N LEU A 952 98.04 -13.16 -19.14
CA LEU A 952 99.21 -13.93 -18.70
C LEU A 952 99.10 -15.42 -19.06
N GLN A 953 97.93 -16.04 -18.90
CA GLN A 953 97.69 -17.43 -19.30
C GLN A 953 97.79 -17.60 -20.82
N GLN A 954 97.32 -16.63 -21.60
CA GLN A 954 97.50 -16.63 -23.05
C GLN A 954 98.98 -16.51 -23.46
N ILE A 955 99.75 -15.66 -22.78
CA ILE A 955 101.21 -15.56 -22.99
C ILE A 955 101.89 -16.89 -22.66
N ASP A 956 101.56 -17.50 -21.51
CA ASP A 956 102.12 -18.79 -21.11
C ASP A 956 101.74 -19.89 -22.11
N MET A 957 100.49 -19.92 -22.56
CA MET A 957 100.02 -20.87 -23.56
C MET A 957 100.77 -20.72 -24.88
N VAL A 958 100.90 -19.50 -25.41
CA VAL A 958 101.73 -19.23 -26.61
C VAL A 958 103.16 -19.71 -26.40
N ASN A 959 103.76 -19.39 -25.25
CA ASN A 959 105.13 -19.79 -24.92
C ASN A 959 105.32 -21.30 -24.78
N GLN A 960 104.31 -22.05 -24.36
CA GLN A 960 104.35 -23.50 -24.19
C GLN A 960 104.02 -24.28 -25.48
N THR A 961 103.15 -23.73 -26.33
CA THR A 961 102.57 -24.49 -27.45
C THR A 961 103.05 -24.02 -28.82
N ILE A 962 103.24 -22.71 -29.03
CA ILE A 962 103.50 -22.11 -30.34
C ILE A 962 104.93 -21.54 -30.43
N HIS A 963 105.49 -21.13 -29.30
CA HIS A 963 106.77 -20.44 -29.20
C HIS A 963 107.82 -21.26 -28.39
N HIS A 964 107.48 -22.47 -27.95
CA HIS A 964 108.32 -23.30 -27.07
C HIS A 964 109.46 -24.04 -27.79
N THR A 965 110.44 -24.46 -26.98
CA THR A 965 111.44 -25.51 -27.25
C THR A 965 110.83 -26.91 -27.43
N LYS A 966 109.63 -27.06 -28.00
CA LYS A 966 109.02 -28.37 -28.35
C LYS A 966 108.31 -28.35 -29.70
N MET A 967 108.41 -27.23 -30.43
CA MET A 967 107.83 -27.05 -31.77
C MET A 967 108.45 -27.98 -32.80
N GLU A 968 109.66 -28.50 -32.54
CA GLU A 968 110.29 -29.49 -33.40
C GLU A 968 109.44 -30.76 -33.51
N SER A 969 108.63 -31.07 -32.49
CA SER A 969 107.73 -32.21 -32.52
C SER A 969 106.60 -32.07 -33.55
N LEU A 970 106.32 -30.85 -34.03
CA LEU A 970 105.43 -30.62 -35.19
C LEU A 970 106.14 -30.87 -36.52
N SER A 971 107.40 -31.26 -36.53
CA SER A 971 108.15 -31.67 -37.72
C SER A 971 108.54 -33.16 -37.69
N GLU A 972 108.15 -33.89 -36.63
CA GLU A 972 108.27 -35.34 -36.55
C GLU A 972 107.47 -36.01 -37.68
N GLY A 973 108.06 -37.00 -38.34
CA GLY A 973 107.43 -37.75 -39.44
C GLY A 973 107.52 -37.11 -40.83
N VAL A 974 107.80 -35.80 -40.93
CA VAL A 974 108.03 -35.11 -42.22
C VAL A 974 109.51 -35.07 -42.60
N ILE A 975 110.39 -35.11 -41.60
CA ILE A 975 111.84 -34.94 -41.74
C ILE A 975 112.52 -36.22 -41.24
N PRO A 976 113.60 -36.69 -41.89
CA PRO A 976 114.35 -37.87 -41.44
C PRO A 976 114.71 -37.81 -39.94
N GLU A 977 114.55 -38.93 -39.24
CA GLU A 977 114.81 -39.03 -37.79
C GLU A 977 116.18 -38.51 -37.39
N PHE A 978 117.20 -38.77 -38.22
CA PHE A 978 118.54 -38.26 -38.00
C PHE A 978 118.63 -36.72 -38.03
N ILE A 979 117.95 -36.07 -38.98
CA ILE A 979 117.91 -34.60 -39.05
C ILE A 979 117.12 -34.05 -37.87
N GLN A 980 116.02 -34.70 -37.49
CA GLN A 980 115.24 -34.34 -36.32
C GLN A 980 116.06 -34.48 -35.01
N TRP A 981 116.86 -35.54 -34.89
CA TRP A 981 117.80 -35.75 -33.80
C TRP A 981 118.85 -34.63 -33.73
N ILE A 982 119.42 -34.24 -34.88
CA ILE A 982 120.35 -33.09 -34.97
C ILE A 982 119.64 -31.81 -34.50
N ARG A 983 118.40 -31.55 -34.94
CA ARG A 983 117.64 -30.37 -34.53
C ARG A 983 117.44 -30.32 -33.02
N ILE A 984 117.02 -31.43 -32.41
CA ILE A 984 116.68 -31.51 -30.98
C ILE A 984 117.91 -31.50 -30.07
N TYR A 985 118.92 -32.33 -30.37
CA TYR A 985 120.02 -32.59 -29.45
C TYR A 985 121.30 -31.80 -29.73
N ILE A 986 121.43 -31.21 -30.92
CA ILE A 986 122.61 -30.42 -31.31
C ILE A 986 122.23 -28.96 -31.52
N LEU A 987 121.39 -28.66 -32.52
CA LEU A 987 121.14 -27.28 -32.95
C LEU A 987 120.42 -26.46 -31.87
N LYS A 988 119.43 -27.05 -31.21
CA LYS A 988 118.64 -26.37 -30.18
C LYS A 988 119.43 -26.06 -28.90
N PRO A 989 120.23 -26.99 -28.31
CA PRO A 989 121.15 -26.63 -27.24
C PRO A 989 122.17 -25.57 -27.64
N LEU A 990 122.70 -25.62 -28.88
CA LEU A 990 123.63 -24.61 -29.38
C LEU A 990 122.97 -23.23 -29.55
N GLN A 991 121.72 -23.19 -30.03
CA GLN A 991 120.93 -21.95 -30.12
C GLN A 991 120.58 -21.40 -28.74
N THR A 992 120.21 -22.27 -27.81
CA THR A 992 119.96 -21.95 -26.40
C THR A 992 121.21 -21.33 -25.77
N LEU A 993 122.37 -21.96 -25.98
CA LEU A 993 123.66 -21.47 -25.52
C LEU A 993 124.02 -20.13 -26.17
N LYS A 994 123.85 -19.99 -27.49
CA LYS A 994 124.07 -18.73 -28.21
C LYS A 994 123.22 -17.59 -27.63
N HIS A 995 121.98 -17.87 -27.27
CA HIS A 995 121.11 -16.90 -26.62
C HIS A 995 121.56 -16.54 -25.22
N GLN A 996 121.85 -17.54 -24.39
CA GLN A 996 122.28 -17.33 -23.00
C GLN A 996 123.60 -16.54 -22.95
N VAL A 997 124.55 -16.86 -23.83
CA VAL A 997 125.84 -16.16 -23.93
C VAL A 997 125.67 -14.78 -24.56
N GLY A 998 124.83 -14.65 -25.60
CA GLY A 998 124.55 -13.38 -26.27
C GLY A 998 123.83 -12.36 -25.38
N GLY A 999 122.91 -12.82 -24.52
CA GLY A 999 122.23 -11.99 -23.52
C GLY A 999 123.17 -11.54 -22.40
N TYR A 1000 124.08 -12.42 -21.97
CA TYR A 1000 125.09 -12.08 -20.95
C TYR A 1000 126.07 -10.99 -21.41
N LEU A 1001 126.38 -10.92 -22.71
CA LEU A 1001 127.34 -9.98 -23.28
C LEU A 1001 126.73 -8.61 -23.67
N LYS A 1002 125.41 -8.51 -23.89
CA LYS A 1002 124.78 -7.30 -24.43
C LYS A 1002 124.11 -6.40 -23.40
N GLY A 1003 123.89 -6.84 -22.16
CA GLY A 1003 123.36 -5.98 -21.09
C GLY A 1003 121.96 -5.40 -21.37
N GLU A 1004 121.23 -5.93 -22.34
CA GLU A 1004 119.83 -5.57 -22.59
C GLU A 1004 118.95 -6.29 -21.56
N GLU A 1005 118.04 -5.55 -20.92
CA GLU A 1005 117.00 -6.16 -20.09
C GLU A 1005 116.25 -7.19 -20.94
N ASN A 1006 116.19 -8.41 -20.43
CA ASN A 1006 115.58 -9.56 -21.07
C ASN A 1006 114.20 -9.22 -21.66
N GLU A 1007 114.13 -8.92 -22.96
CA GLU A 1007 112.93 -9.18 -23.75
C GLU A 1007 112.66 -10.68 -23.54
N LYS A 1008 111.67 -10.96 -22.69
CA LYS A 1008 111.34 -12.30 -22.22
C LYS A 1008 111.32 -13.26 -23.41
N ALA A 1009 112.29 -14.16 -23.41
CA ALA A 1009 112.31 -15.43 -24.12
C ALA A 1009 111.76 -15.38 -25.56
N ARG A 1010 112.50 -14.78 -26.50
CA ARG A 1010 112.43 -15.16 -27.92
C ARG A 1010 113.43 -16.28 -28.17
N PHE A 1011 113.05 -17.54 -27.98
CA PHE A 1011 113.93 -18.70 -28.25
C PHE A 1011 114.14 -18.98 -29.74
N PHE A 1012 113.51 -18.21 -30.63
CA PHE A 1012 113.83 -18.14 -32.05
C PHE A 1012 113.71 -16.70 -32.58
N PRO A 1013 114.67 -15.79 -32.36
CA PRO A 1013 114.83 -14.68 -33.27
C PRO A 1013 115.21 -15.27 -34.63
N THR A 1014 114.69 -14.64 -35.68
CA THR A 1014 115.17 -14.79 -37.05
C THR A 1014 116.72 -14.91 -37.08
N PRO A 1015 117.29 -15.89 -37.82
CA PRO A 1015 116.70 -16.61 -38.94
C PRO A 1015 116.12 -18.00 -38.60
N LYS A 1016 115.32 -18.52 -39.55
CA LYS A 1016 114.60 -19.81 -39.58
C LYS A 1016 115.29 -20.93 -38.79
N THR A 1017 114.53 -21.67 -37.98
CA THR A 1017 114.96 -22.99 -37.51
C THR A 1017 115.30 -23.82 -38.74
N PRO A 1018 116.55 -24.31 -38.88
CA PRO A 1018 116.92 -25.08 -40.05
C PRO A 1018 115.99 -26.28 -40.18
N TRP A 1019 115.42 -26.47 -41.38
CA TRP A 1019 114.48 -27.54 -41.68
C TRP A 1019 113.17 -27.51 -40.86
N ALA A 1020 112.60 -26.35 -40.54
CA ALA A 1020 111.22 -26.30 -40.01
C ALA A 1020 110.20 -26.72 -41.09
N CYS A 1021 109.17 -27.48 -40.73
CA CYS A 1021 108.04 -27.72 -41.64
C CYS A 1021 107.15 -26.47 -41.76
N LYS A 1022 106.32 -26.40 -42.82
CA LYS A 1022 105.43 -25.25 -43.08
C LYS A 1022 104.50 -24.92 -41.90
N THR A 1023 103.99 -25.93 -41.20
CA THR A 1023 103.11 -25.76 -40.03
C THR A 1023 103.86 -25.17 -38.85
N GLU A 1024 105.11 -25.60 -38.62
CA GLU A 1024 105.99 -25.04 -37.59
C GLU A 1024 106.32 -23.56 -37.88
N GLU A 1025 106.65 -23.23 -39.14
CA GLU A 1025 106.92 -21.85 -39.56
C GLU A 1025 105.69 -20.94 -39.35
N LEU A 1026 104.51 -21.38 -39.81
CA LEU A 1026 103.27 -20.59 -39.70
C LEU A 1026 102.89 -20.32 -38.25
N LEU A 1027 102.82 -21.37 -37.42
CA LEU A 1027 102.43 -21.20 -36.02
C LEU A 1027 103.41 -20.27 -35.29
N ARG A 1028 104.72 -20.39 -35.54
CA ARG A 1028 105.72 -19.49 -34.95
C ARG A 1028 105.50 -18.03 -35.36
N GLU A 1029 105.18 -17.76 -36.63
CA GLU A 1029 104.84 -16.42 -37.09
C GLU A 1029 103.58 -15.88 -36.41
N THR A 1030 102.54 -16.70 -36.29
CA THR A 1030 101.33 -16.38 -35.52
C THR A 1030 101.67 -16.08 -34.06
N GLY A 1031 102.52 -16.88 -33.41
CA GLY A 1031 103.00 -16.66 -32.04
C GLY A 1031 103.70 -15.31 -31.87
N ASN A 1032 104.60 -14.96 -32.79
CA ASN A 1032 105.29 -13.66 -32.80
C ASN A 1032 104.34 -12.48 -33.04
N GLU A 1033 103.26 -12.69 -33.81
CA GLU A 1033 102.23 -11.68 -34.07
C GLU A 1033 101.35 -11.40 -32.84
N VAL A 1034 100.94 -12.45 -32.11
CA VAL A 1034 99.96 -12.33 -31.03
C VAL A 1034 100.58 -12.00 -29.66
N LEU A 1035 101.83 -12.41 -29.41
CA LEU A 1035 102.49 -12.23 -28.12
C LEU A 1035 102.60 -10.75 -27.67
N PRO A 1036 102.93 -9.77 -28.56
CA PRO A 1036 102.91 -8.36 -28.19
C PRO A 1036 101.52 -7.85 -27.78
N VAL A 1037 100.45 -8.37 -28.40
CA VAL A 1037 99.06 -7.99 -28.07
C VAL A 1037 98.67 -8.51 -26.70
N PHE A 1038 99.01 -9.75 -26.38
CA PHE A 1038 98.76 -10.31 -25.04
C PHE A 1038 99.61 -9.61 -23.97
N ALA A 1039 100.87 -9.29 -24.25
CA ALA A 1039 101.74 -8.53 -23.34
C ALA A 1039 101.22 -7.11 -23.07
N ALA A 1040 100.73 -6.42 -24.09
CA ALA A 1040 100.09 -5.12 -23.94
C ALA A 1040 98.80 -5.21 -23.10
N ALA A 1041 97.98 -6.24 -23.31
CA ALA A 1041 96.78 -6.47 -22.50
C ALA A 1041 97.11 -6.76 -21.02
N ALA A 1042 98.15 -7.55 -20.74
CA ALA A 1042 98.61 -7.83 -19.37
C ALA A 1042 99.23 -6.62 -18.66
N ALA A 1043 99.70 -5.61 -19.41
CA ALA A 1043 100.24 -4.37 -18.89
C ALA A 1043 99.17 -3.28 -18.72
N ALA A 1044 98.12 -3.30 -19.54
CA ALA A 1044 96.99 -2.39 -19.46
C ALA A 1044 96.01 -2.74 -18.33
N ALA A 1045 96.00 -4.01 -17.88
CA ALA A 1045 95.25 -4.53 -16.75
C ALA A 1045 96.11 -4.59 -15.47
#